data_AF-A0A812WXT8-F1
#
_entry.id   AF-A0A812WXT8-F1
#
_cell.length_a   1.000
_cell.length_b   1.000
_cell.length_c   1.000
_cell.angle_alpha   90.00
_cell.angle_beta   90.00
_cell.angle_gamma   90.00
#
_symmetry.space_group_name_H-M   'P 1'
#
loop_
_entity.id
_entity.type
_entity.pdbx_description
1 polymer ?
#
loop_
_entity_poly.entity_id
_entity_poly.type
_entity_poly.pdbx_seq_one_letter_code
_entity_poly.pdbx_strand_id
1 'polypeptide(L)'
;MAEEEPTSWKDEQALEEAPAPEASAAFAEEEGEQEWHGEGDVPKPDEDVGDQEEEGELMEDIPGAATEEGLTAEDADATAAQGEGVAEAKAADEVMEEEKEDGSSAWWAAEKPTEADAEAEPEASAAASDDPAARVEIDVGWETTAWLLEEDGRRLRKLERLAGGEAEATEEGQLKVTPSSAEPPPGGCGTGHSWCEIIARALCAMRTGEDVELPATVADFASSMEFGDGLGIMILEVPAAVSKKPISGKDGAKLLELCDTQDVVAVFTTAKEAASGGGEATGFAEGDTVEAKYGSSWASAVVLEAAEPGAKVKIKWDYDKTEAELESWDVQKKESAQDAQEVVEFSAGDKVEAKYGSSFYDAEVLSMSMEDGKVKLKWGHDGSEAELDASEVKLKPDSQEKEAAPPAELKEGDKVEAKYGDSFHDAEVVTPETEDGKVKVKWGFDGSEAEVDPAEVKLKPEAPPEPPEKLLVIGFLRPRLEVELRTMNRIESKAPGHCLTNPRASDDGPGVGIGIMELTPSDGSMAKLIGKGGAMKMKIASISGCSFEYMAKETWGLKGLSIAAMANLPADVLAELKETATKLCAPGKGFLAADESAGPWLRAGHAEAAKIPDVIENRAAYRSMCFSTPGLSEYISGVILHWETLFQDDATGKPMVDIITGNGMIPGIKVDKAYDKKGMWGTDVGPLGHPEVSTKGLDDLQERCAQAYKKGARFAKWRNVLQLDPKKGLPSDLAIMDTVHTLARYASICQSERLVPIVEPEIVPNGDHDIDYCCQMTEKVLSAQFKALADHHIYLEGAVLKPNMVKNGLKGTKASAETIAKLTVQTLLRTVPVAMPGIFFLSGETALNEDNEEEATINLSTMHKLYPNLPWHLSFSYGKALQKTCIVTWLGKPENKEAAQKALKARSNANYDAVFGKYVKGSCASVGTDGNVLQAAGPY
;
A
#
# COMPACT_ATOMS: atom_id res chain seq x y z
N MET A 1 -19.83 -56.90 -57.04
CA MET A 1 -18.54 -56.31 -57.42
C MET A 1 -18.49 -55.01 -56.62
N ALA A 2 -17.85 -54.94 -55.43
CA ALA A 2 -16.68 -55.71 -54.98
C ALA A 2 -15.49 -55.52 -55.96
N GLU A 3 -14.22 -55.49 -55.57
CA GLU A 3 -13.52 -55.81 -54.30
C GLU A 3 -12.49 -54.68 -53.97
N GLU A 4 -11.90 -54.40 -52.78
CA GLU A 4 -12.08 -54.70 -51.33
C GLU A 4 -11.14 -53.74 -50.51
N GLU A 5 -11.22 -53.66 -49.16
CA GLU A 5 -10.15 -53.06 -48.30
C GLU A 5 -8.98 -54.07 -48.09
N PRO A 6 -7.83 -53.65 -47.51
CA PRO A 6 -7.53 -54.17 -46.16
C PRO A 6 -6.78 -53.20 -45.20
N THR A 7 -7.32 -53.04 -43.98
CA THR A 7 -6.83 -53.59 -42.67
C THR A 7 -5.30 -53.78 -42.41
N SER A 8 -4.79 -53.97 -41.17
CA SER A 8 -5.12 -53.57 -39.78
C SER A 8 -4.09 -54.17 -38.80
N TRP A 9 -3.80 -53.52 -37.66
CA TRP A 9 -3.20 -54.12 -36.44
C TRP A 9 -3.77 -53.33 -35.23
N LYS A 10 -4.49 -53.85 -34.21
CA LYS A 10 -4.70 -55.22 -33.67
C LYS A 10 -3.41 -55.86 -33.10
N ASP A 11 -3.33 -56.55 -31.95
CA ASP A 11 -4.31 -57.09 -30.98
C ASP A 11 -3.67 -57.43 -29.60
N GLU A 12 -4.37 -57.67 -28.47
CA GLU A 12 -5.66 -57.22 -27.89
C GLU A 12 -5.75 -57.83 -26.44
N GLN A 13 -6.35 -57.18 -25.42
CA GLN A 13 -6.72 -57.87 -24.16
C GLN A 13 -7.85 -57.20 -23.33
N ALA A 14 -8.82 -58.01 -22.87
CA ALA A 14 -10.01 -57.60 -22.11
C ALA A 14 -10.62 -58.78 -21.30
N LEU A 15 -11.46 -58.47 -20.30
CA LEU A 15 -12.44 -59.32 -19.57
C LEU A 15 -13.54 -58.35 -19.05
N GLU A 16 -14.82 -58.45 -19.45
CA GLU A 16 -15.95 -59.21 -18.81
C GLU A 16 -16.30 -58.73 -17.37
N GLU A 17 -17.56 -58.55 -16.90
CA GLU A 17 -18.94 -58.51 -17.45
C GLU A 17 -19.88 -57.87 -16.35
N ALA A 18 -21.10 -57.33 -16.58
CA ALA A 18 -21.76 -56.87 -17.81
C ALA A 18 -22.83 -55.73 -17.63
N PRO A 19 -24.07 -55.92 -17.10
CA PRO A 19 -25.22 -55.18 -17.66
C PRO A 19 -26.04 -54.28 -16.73
N ALA A 20 -26.76 -53.32 -17.34
CA ALA A 20 -27.77 -52.47 -16.72
C ALA A 20 -29.22 -52.98 -16.98
N PRO A 21 -30.23 -52.47 -16.26
CA PRO A 21 -31.63 -52.55 -16.68
C PRO A 21 -32.33 -51.17 -16.77
N GLU A 22 -33.25 -51.04 -17.72
CA GLU A 22 -34.32 -50.03 -17.71
C GLU A 22 -35.51 -50.51 -16.87
N ALA A 23 -36.24 -49.61 -16.21
CA ALA A 23 -37.67 -49.79 -15.85
C ALA A 23 -38.30 -48.48 -15.35
N SER A 24 -39.63 -48.42 -15.30
CA SER A 24 -40.43 -47.23 -15.00
C SER A 24 -41.42 -47.42 -13.83
N ALA A 25 -41.98 -46.28 -13.40
CA ALA A 25 -43.28 -46.10 -12.72
C ALA A 25 -43.40 -46.23 -11.18
N ALA A 26 -43.65 -45.06 -10.57
CA ALA A 26 -44.82 -44.70 -9.75
C ALA A 26 -45.16 -45.41 -8.42
N PHE A 27 -45.74 -44.60 -7.51
CA PHE A 27 -46.22 -44.92 -6.15
C PHE A 27 -45.13 -45.36 -5.15
N ALA A 28 -45.33 -45.26 -3.83
CA ALA A 28 -46.00 -44.29 -2.93
C ALA A 28 -45.78 -44.83 -1.49
N GLU A 29 -45.85 -43.96 -0.48
CA GLU A 29 -46.17 -44.24 0.94
C GLU A 29 -45.62 -45.55 1.59
N GLU A 30 -44.73 -45.39 2.58
CA GLU A 30 -45.13 -45.62 3.99
C GLU A 30 -44.14 -44.93 4.95
N GLU A 31 -44.64 -44.48 6.10
CA GLU A 31 -43.86 -43.80 7.14
C GLU A 31 -43.41 -44.77 8.25
N GLY A 32 -42.50 -44.31 9.12
CA GLY A 32 -41.98 -45.09 10.24
C GLY A 32 -41.50 -44.20 11.39
N GLU A 33 -42.42 -43.51 12.05
CA GLU A 33 -42.11 -42.71 13.24
C GLU A 33 -41.76 -43.56 14.48
N GLN A 34 -41.10 -42.93 15.45
CA GLN A 34 -41.16 -43.33 16.85
C GLN A 34 -41.48 -42.13 17.76
N GLU A 35 -42.71 -42.14 18.27
CA GLU A 35 -43.27 -41.33 19.37
C GLU A 35 -42.49 -41.48 20.70
N TRP A 36 -42.61 -40.67 21.77
CA TRP A 36 -43.46 -39.52 22.20
C TRP A 36 -42.60 -38.63 23.16
N HIS A 37 -42.97 -37.48 23.75
CA HIS A 37 -44.22 -36.73 24.03
C HIS A 37 -43.92 -35.21 23.85
N GLY A 38 -44.87 -34.26 23.91
CA GLY A 38 -46.34 -34.37 23.99
C GLY A 38 -47.00 -33.09 24.60
N GLU A 39 -48.30 -32.94 24.32
CA GLU A 39 -49.31 -32.04 24.94
C GLU A 39 -49.09 -30.50 24.84
N GLY A 40 -50.06 -29.70 24.36
CA GLY A 40 -51.40 -30.07 23.86
C GLY A 40 -52.29 -28.91 23.36
N ASP A 41 -53.53 -29.30 23.04
CA ASP A 41 -54.75 -28.51 22.74
C ASP A 41 -54.81 -27.57 21.50
N VAL A 42 -55.64 -28.01 20.55
CA VAL A 42 -56.28 -27.23 19.47
C VAL A 42 -57.76 -27.01 19.85
N PRO A 43 -58.48 -26.01 19.29
CA PRO A 43 -59.28 -26.35 18.10
C PRO A 43 -59.45 -25.21 17.06
N LYS A 44 -59.45 -25.61 15.77
CA LYS A 44 -60.27 -25.00 14.70
C LYS A 44 -61.60 -25.78 14.61
N PRO A 45 -62.71 -25.25 14.04
CA PRO A 45 -62.93 -25.12 12.59
C PRO A 45 -63.64 -23.78 12.24
N ASP A 46 -64.24 -23.46 11.08
CA ASP A 46 -64.76 -24.20 9.91
C ASP A 46 -64.47 -23.49 8.55
N GLU A 47 -64.92 -24.07 7.44
CA GLU A 47 -64.80 -23.62 6.04
C GLU A 47 -66.10 -22.96 5.48
N ASP A 48 -66.08 -22.52 4.22
CA ASP A 48 -67.17 -21.99 3.37
C ASP A 48 -67.88 -20.68 3.85
N VAL A 49 -68.19 -19.68 3.01
CA VAL A 49 -69.03 -19.70 1.79
C VAL A 49 -68.76 -18.46 0.90
N GLY A 50 -68.74 -18.66 -0.42
CA GLY A 50 -69.43 -17.88 -1.48
C GLY A 50 -69.46 -16.33 -1.54
N ASP A 51 -69.01 -15.84 -2.71
CA ASP A 51 -69.74 -14.98 -3.65
C ASP A 51 -70.08 -13.48 -3.41
N GLN A 52 -69.85 -12.73 -4.49
CA GLN A 52 -70.57 -11.56 -5.03
C GLN A 52 -70.20 -10.12 -4.62
N GLU A 53 -70.65 -9.20 -5.49
CA GLU A 53 -70.10 -7.87 -5.76
C GLU A 53 -71.14 -6.74 -5.49
N GLU A 54 -70.77 -5.50 -5.84
CA GLU A 54 -71.60 -4.29 -6.05
C GLU A 54 -72.15 -3.48 -4.83
N GLU A 55 -71.69 -2.22 -4.80
CA GLU A 55 -72.43 -0.93 -4.68
C GLU A 55 -73.63 -0.74 -3.71
N GLY A 56 -73.71 0.44 -3.05
CA GLY A 56 -74.92 0.84 -2.31
C GLY A 56 -74.83 2.09 -1.41
N GLU A 57 -75.33 3.20 -1.92
CA GLU A 57 -75.45 4.57 -1.39
C GLU A 57 -76.18 4.82 -0.02
N LEU A 58 -75.72 5.87 0.72
CA LEU A 58 -76.49 7.03 1.30
C LEU A 58 -77.68 6.79 2.30
N MET A 59 -78.23 7.73 3.10
CA MET A 59 -78.06 9.19 3.33
C MET A 59 -78.51 9.66 4.76
N GLU A 60 -78.72 10.97 4.96
CA GLU A 60 -79.29 11.72 6.14
C GLU A 60 -78.33 12.01 7.35
N ASP A 61 -78.32 13.20 8.00
CA ASP A 61 -78.85 14.54 7.63
C ASP A 61 -78.14 15.74 8.36
N ILE A 62 -78.56 16.95 7.98
CA ILE A 62 -78.29 18.38 8.34
C ILE A 62 -78.97 18.82 9.69
N PRO A 63 -78.85 20.07 10.29
CA PRO A 63 -78.39 21.40 9.79
C PRO A 63 -77.44 22.28 10.68
N GLY A 64 -76.90 23.37 10.08
CA GLY A 64 -76.47 24.61 10.78
C GLY A 64 -75.47 25.47 9.98
N ALA A 65 -75.61 26.82 9.94
CA ALA A 65 -74.76 27.69 9.09
C ALA A 65 -74.58 29.14 9.59
N ALA A 66 -73.45 29.80 9.25
CA ALA A 66 -73.29 31.27 9.10
C ALA A 66 -71.93 31.70 8.46
N THR A 67 -71.95 32.91 7.89
CA THR A 67 -70.93 33.76 7.20
C THR A 67 -69.88 34.42 8.15
N GLU A 68 -68.81 35.17 7.78
CA GLU A 68 -68.24 35.73 6.52
C GLU A 68 -66.74 36.17 6.65
N GLU A 69 -66.16 36.70 5.55
CA GLU A 69 -64.86 37.38 5.26
C GLU A 69 -63.87 37.89 6.35
N GLY A 70 -62.56 38.03 5.99
CA GLY A 70 -61.69 39.06 6.61
C GLY A 70 -60.13 38.96 6.48
N LEU A 71 -59.55 39.87 5.69
CA LEU A 71 -58.15 40.37 5.58
C LEU A 71 -57.49 40.77 6.94
N THR A 72 -56.17 41.00 7.18
CA THR A 72 -54.86 41.18 6.46
C THR A 72 -53.71 40.88 7.49
N ALA A 73 -52.47 40.48 7.16
CA ALA A 73 -51.27 41.20 6.64
C ALA A 73 -50.72 42.38 7.51
N GLU A 74 -49.40 42.67 7.36
CA GLU A 74 -48.60 43.77 8.00
C GLU A 74 -48.26 43.60 9.51
N ASP A 75 -47.11 44.04 10.06
CA ASP A 75 -45.75 44.32 9.51
C ASP A 75 -44.69 44.48 10.65
N ALA A 76 -43.39 44.63 10.30
CA ALA A 76 -42.23 45.17 11.09
C ALA A 76 -41.84 44.51 12.45
N ASP A 77 -40.58 44.21 12.84
CA ASP A 77 -39.22 44.81 12.70
C ASP A 77 -38.77 45.63 13.96
N ALA A 78 -37.44 45.85 14.07
CA ALA A 78 -36.71 46.82 14.92
C ALA A 78 -36.28 46.44 16.38
N THR A 79 -35.06 45.90 16.46
CA THR A 79 -33.93 46.35 17.34
C THR A 79 -34.02 46.41 18.88
N ALA A 80 -33.23 45.53 19.51
CA ALA A 80 -32.07 45.81 20.40
C ALA A 80 -32.13 46.86 21.53
N ALA A 81 -31.67 46.43 22.72
CA ALA A 81 -30.98 47.26 23.72
C ALA A 81 -29.95 46.43 24.52
N GLN A 82 -28.86 47.06 24.97
CA GLN A 82 -27.85 46.47 25.87
C GLN A 82 -28.13 46.86 27.34
N GLY A 83 -27.54 46.15 28.30
CA GLY A 83 -27.59 46.54 29.72
C GLY A 83 -26.78 45.61 30.63
N GLU A 84 -25.59 46.05 31.05
CA GLU A 84 -24.74 45.35 32.01
C GLU A 84 -25.14 45.69 33.47
N GLY A 85 -24.79 44.81 34.41
CA GLY A 85 -24.98 45.06 35.86
C GLY A 85 -24.28 44.00 36.71
N VAL A 86 -23.42 44.42 37.64
CA VAL A 86 -22.49 43.57 38.42
C VAL A 86 -22.53 43.96 39.90
N ALA A 87 -22.52 42.98 40.82
CA ALA A 87 -21.70 42.95 42.06
C ALA A 87 -22.22 41.98 43.17
N GLU A 88 -21.24 41.33 43.79
CA GLU A 88 -21.06 40.75 45.14
C GLU A 88 -22.09 41.10 46.27
N ALA A 89 -22.21 40.36 47.40
CA ALA A 89 -21.12 39.77 48.21
C ALA A 89 -21.55 38.78 49.34
N LYS A 90 -20.55 38.06 49.87
CA LYS A 90 -20.36 37.51 51.25
C LYS A 90 -21.44 36.66 51.96
N ALA A 91 -20.99 35.48 52.41
CA ALA A 91 -21.22 34.92 53.76
C ALA A 91 -20.02 34.03 54.17
N ALA A 92 -19.91 33.61 55.43
CA ALA A 92 -18.81 32.79 55.98
C ALA A 92 -19.30 31.92 57.16
N ASP A 93 -18.48 30.96 57.61
CA ASP A 93 -18.66 30.24 58.89
C ASP A 93 -17.32 29.71 59.44
N GLU A 94 -17.23 29.47 60.76
CA GLU A 94 -16.01 29.06 61.51
C GLU A 94 -16.25 27.82 62.39
N VAL A 95 -15.22 26.98 62.61
CA VAL A 95 -14.99 26.21 63.86
C VAL A 95 -13.48 26.06 64.11
N MET A 96 -13.03 26.05 65.38
CA MET A 96 -11.63 25.88 65.84
C MET A 96 -11.46 24.63 66.72
N GLU A 97 -10.22 24.16 66.91
CA GLU A 97 -9.77 23.50 68.16
C GLU A 97 -8.22 23.56 68.35
N GLU A 98 -7.71 23.36 69.57
CA GLU A 98 -6.30 23.58 70.03
C GLU A 98 -5.82 22.43 70.99
N GLU A 99 -4.60 22.31 71.53
CA GLU A 99 -3.40 23.18 71.72
C GLU A 99 -2.06 22.37 71.70
N LYS A 100 -0.90 23.07 71.62
CA LYS A 100 0.44 22.71 72.23
C LYS A 100 1.21 21.47 71.70
N GLU A 101 2.49 21.20 72.00
CA GLU A 101 3.61 21.90 72.72
C GLU A 101 4.95 21.48 72.01
N ASP A 102 5.85 22.41 71.63
CA ASP A 102 7.19 22.71 72.24
C ASP A 102 8.41 21.86 71.74
N GLY A 103 9.65 22.11 72.21
CA GLY A 103 10.83 21.28 71.86
C GLY A 103 12.02 21.88 71.05
N SER A 104 12.54 23.04 71.44
CA SER A 104 13.72 23.76 70.90
C SER A 104 15.02 22.99 70.53
N SER A 105 15.78 23.45 69.51
CA SER A 105 17.21 23.91 69.57
C SER A 105 17.88 24.00 68.16
N ALA A 106 18.93 24.79 67.86
CA ALA A 106 19.50 26.01 68.47
C ALA A 106 20.49 26.75 67.50
N TRP A 107 20.39 28.09 67.43
CA TRP A 107 21.44 29.14 67.21
C TRP A 107 22.76 28.78 66.47
N TRP A 108 23.11 29.27 65.27
CA TRP A 108 23.37 30.66 64.76
C TRP A 108 24.86 31.10 64.72
N ALA A 109 25.27 31.74 63.61
CA ALA A 109 26.48 32.59 63.40
C ALA A 109 27.89 31.92 63.41
N ALA A 110 28.93 32.41 62.70
CA ALA A 110 29.04 33.33 61.54
C ALA A 110 30.48 33.35 60.94
N GLU A 111 30.62 33.93 59.73
CA GLU A 111 31.82 34.58 59.13
C GLU A 111 33.08 33.78 58.69
N LYS A 112 33.59 34.17 57.50
CA LYS A 112 34.95 33.92 56.92
C LYS A 112 35.91 35.06 57.37
N PRO A 113 37.20 35.22 56.95
CA PRO A 113 38.05 34.47 55.99
C PRO A 113 39.53 34.23 56.43
N THR A 114 40.39 33.73 55.53
CA THR A 114 41.78 34.23 55.27
C THR A 114 42.38 33.61 53.98
N GLU A 115 43.40 34.26 53.39
CA GLU A 115 44.16 33.86 52.19
C GLU A 115 45.66 33.64 52.50
N ALA A 116 46.49 33.28 51.49
CA ALA A 116 47.98 33.13 51.49
C ALA A 116 48.53 31.93 52.30
N ASP A 117 49.62 31.21 51.95
CA ASP A 117 50.59 31.19 50.82
C ASP A 117 51.28 29.78 50.82
N ALA A 118 51.97 29.23 49.80
CA ALA A 118 52.04 29.43 48.34
C ALA A 118 52.89 28.28 47.70
N GLU A 119 52.97 28.22 46.35
CA GLU A 119 53.93 27.46 45.48
C GLU A 119 54.15 25.94 45.68
N ALA A 120 53.76 25.13 44.66
CA ALA A 120 54.67 24.21 43.93
C ALA A 120 53.93 23.42 42.82
N GLU A 121 54.34 23.57 41.56
CA GLU A 121 54.04 22.57 40.50
C GLU A 121 55.14 21.52 40.40
N PRO A 122 54.77 20.29 40.02
CA PRO A 122 55.48 19.64 38.92
C PRO A 122 54.52 19.02 37.89
N GLU A 123 54.91 19.08 36.61
CA GLU A 123 54.25 18.32 35.53
C GLU A 123 54.21 16.82 35.86
N ALA A 124 53.05 16.19 35.71
CA ALA A 124 52.90 14.73 35.82
C ALA A 124 51.99 14.22 34.69
N SER A 125 52.49 13.24 33.94
CA SER A 125 51.77 12.64 32.81
C SER A 125 50.52 11.89 33.29
N ALA A 126 49.37 12.15 32.64
CA ALA A 126 48.15 11.40 32.88
C ALA A 126 48.32 9.92 32.47
N ALA A 127 48.50 9.04 33.46
CA ALA A 127 48.20 7.63 33.31
C ALA A 127 46.68 7.47 33.46
N ALA A 128 46.04 6.73 32.55
CA ALA A 128 44.64 6.36 32.71
C ALA A 128 44.48 5.51 33.98
N SER A 129 43.54 5.89 34.85
CA SER A 129 43.28 5.20 36.10
C SER A 129 42.13 4.20 35.92
N ASP A 130 42.38 2.92 36.17
CA ASP A 130 41.37 1.84 36.17
C ASP A 130 40.34 1.94 37.32
N ASP A 131 40.25 3.08 38.01
CA ASP A 131 39.25 3.34 39.04
C ASP A 131 37.94 3.83 38.36
N PRO A 132 36.84 3.06 38.43
CA PRO A 132 35.58 3.40 37.77
C PRO A 132 34.89 4.67 38.32
N ALA A 133 35.33 5.17 39.48
CA ALA A 133 34.89 6.44 40.06
C ALA A 133 35.90 7.60 39.85
N ALA A 134 36.96 7.39 39.07
CA ALA A 134 37.96 8.42 38.80
C ALA A 134 37.38 9.62 38.04
N ARG A 135 37.96 10.79 38.31
CA ARG A 135 37.70 12.03 37.57
C ARG A 135 38.16 11.90 36.11
N VAL A 136 37.28 12.25 35.18
CA VAL A 136 37.62 12.45 33.78
C VAL A 136 38.18 13.88 33.63
N GLU A 137 39.33 14.04 33.00
CA GLU A 137 39.86 15.36 32.62
C GLU A 137 40.13 15.39 31.11
N ILE A 138 39.63 16.42 30.43
CA ILE A 138 39.70 16.60 28.98
C ILE A 138 40.17 18.03 28.68
N ASP A 139 41.23 18.20 27.90
CA ASP A 139 41.54 19.50 27.29
C ASP A 139 40.55 19.75 26.14
N VAL A 140 39.80 20.83 26.24
CA VAL A 140 38.78 21.25 25.26
C VAL A 140 39.04 22.66 24.72
N GLY A 141 40.13 23.30 25.16
CA GLY A 141 40.47 24.69 24.84
C GLY A 141 39.59 25.74 25.52
N TRP A 142 40.19 26.92 25.76
CA TRP A 142 39.56 28.05 26.46
C TRP A 142 38.22 28.52 25.85
N GLU A 143 38.05 28.41 24.53
CA GLU A 143 36.80 28.79 23.87
C GLU A 143 35.64 27.86 24.26
N THR A 144 35.93 26.59 24.53
CA THR A 144 34.92 25.58 24.89
C THR A 144 34.56 25.68 26.37
N THR A 145 35.53 25.89 27.26
CA THR A 145 35.23 26.12 28.68
C THR A 145 34.46 27.42 28.90
N ALA A 146 34.82 28.52 28.21
CA ALA A 146 34.04 29.76 28.23
C ALA A 146 32.58 29.53 27.81
N TRP A 147 32.35 28.76 26.75
CA TRP A 147 31.00 28.41 26.25
C TRP A 147 30.22 27.46 27.16
N LEU A 148 30.89 26.61 27.96
CA LEU A 148 30.22 25.80 28.99
C LEU A 148 29.75 26.65 30.18
N LEU A 149 30.46 27.73 30.47
CA LEU A 149 30.21 28.70 31.55
C LEU A 149 29.21 29.81 31.16
N GLU A 150 28.96 30.02 29.86
CA GLU A 150 27.87 30.88 29.35
C GLU A 150 26.47 30.47 29.87
N GLU A 151 25.51 31.40 29.75
CA GLU A 151 24.13 31.24 30.26
C GLU A 151 24.11 30.81 31.75
N ASP A 152 24.88 31.51 32.58
CA ASP A 152 25.08 31.22 34.01
C ASP A 152 25.55 29.78 34.29
N GLY A 153 26.31 29.16 33.38
CA GLY A 153 26.75 27.76 33.46
C GLY A 153 25.65 26.73 33.14
N ARG A 154 24.63 27.09 32.36
CA ARG A 154 23.52 26.19 31.98
C ARG A 154 23.98 24.93 31.26
N ARG A 155 25.01 25.06 30.40
CA ARG A 155 25.55 23.92 29.61
C ARG A 155 26.40 22.99 30.48
N LEU A 156 27.12 23.54 31.47
CA LEU A 156 27.79 22.75 32.50
C LEU A 156 26.76 21.96 33.34
N ARG A 157 25.66 22.57 33.79
CA ARG A 157 24.57 21.82 34.49
C ARG A 157 23.88 20.76 33.63
N LYS A 158 23.84 20.94 32.31
CA LYS A 158 23.35 19.94 31.35
C LYS A 158 24.30 18.74 31.29
N LEU A 159 25.62 18.96 31.34
CA LEU A 159 26.65 17.93 31.48
C LEU A 159 26.46 17.14 32.78
N GLU A 160 26.46 17.81 33.93
CA GLU A 160 26.34 17.21 35.27
C GLU A 160 25.16 16.23 35.37
N ARG A 161 23.98 16.68 34.94
CA ARG A 161 22.74 15.91 34.99
C ARG A 161 22.71 14.72 34.01
N LEU A 162 23.38 14.83 32.86
CA LEU A 162 23.46 13.72 31.89
C LEU A 162 24.58 12.74 32.23
N ALA A 163 25.68 13.20 32.81
CA ALA A 163 26.81 12.39 33.26
C ALA A 163 26.54 11.70 34.61
N GLY A 164 25.68 12.26 35.46
CA GLY A 164 25.48 11.74 36.82
C GLY A 164 26.67 12.06 37.73
N GLY A 165 27.16 13.29 37.67
CA GLY A 165 28.37 13.72 38.38
C GLY A 165 28.49 15.25 38.47
N GLU A 166 29.53 15.73 39.12
CA GLU A 166 29.88 17.16 39.20
C GLU A 166 30.81 17.53 38.03
N ALA A 167 30.67 18.73 37.47
CA ALA A 167 31.49 19.18 36.34
C ALA A 167 32.07 20.59 36.57
N GLU A 168 33.37 20.71 36.33
CA GLU A 168 34.15 21.94 36.47
C GLU A 168 34.83 22.28 35.13
N ALA A 169 34.78 23.54 34.72
CA ALA A 169 35.46 24.03 33.52
C ALA A 169 36.40 25.17 33.90
N THR A 170 37.69 25.06 33.58
CA THR A 170 38.71 26.05 33.95
C THR A 170 38.90 27.12 32.89
N GLU A 171 39.34 28.32 33.29
CA GLU A 171 39.71 29.40 32.35
C GLU A 171 40.90 29.00 31.44
N GLU A 172 41.67 27.99 31.86
CA GLU A 172 42.83 27.44 31.13
C GLU A 172 42.43 26.45 30.01
N GLY A 173 41.15 26.10 29.89
CA GLY A 173 40.63 25.25 28.80
C GLY A 173 40.38 23.78 29.16
N GLN A 174 40.54 23.38 30.43
CA GLN A 174 40.29 22.01 30.86
C GLN A 174 38.83 21.83 31.33
N LEU A 175 38.18 20.78 30.84
CA LEU A 175 36.91 20.27 31.34
C LEU A 175 37.16 19.06 32.24
N LYS A 176 36.59 19.07 33.44
CA LYS A 176 36.83 18.09 34.50
C LYS A 176 35.49 17.57 35.00
N VAL A 177 35.23 16.27 34.90
CA VAL A 177 33.95 15.64 35.29
C VAL A 177 34.20 14.52 36.29
N THR A 178 33.60 14.63 37.47
CA THR A 178 33.73 13.65 38.55
C THR A 178 32.44 12.84 38.65
N PRO A 179 32.45 11.52 38.35
CA PRO A 179 31.26 10.69 38.49
C PRO A 179 30.82 10.60 39.96
N SER A 180 29.51 10.60 40.21
CA SER A 180 28.98 10.44 41.59
C SER A 180 29.06 9.00 42.12
N SER A 181 29.42 8.05 41.25
CA SER A 181 29.32 6.60 41.48
C SER A 181 30.24 5.86 40.49
N ALA A 182 30.72 4.68 40.87
CA ALA A 182 31.43 3.76 39.98
C ALA A 182 30.51 3.15 38.90
N GLU A 183 29.22 3.00 39.21
CA GLU A 183 28.16 2.65 38.27
C GLU A 183 27.60 3.91 37.60
N PRO A 184 27.24 3.87 36.29
CA PRO A 184 26.62 5.01 35.60
C PRO A 184 25.22 5.32 36.14
N PRO A 185 24.67 6.53 35.89
CA PRO A 185 23.29 6.85 36.26
C PRO A 185 22.30 5.89 35.57
N PRO A 186 21.09 5.65 36.13
CA PRO A 186 20.15 4.66 35.61
C PRO A 186 19.82 4.81 34.11
N GLY A 187 20.15 3.78 33.34
CA GLY A 187 20.00 3.74 31.87
C GLY A 187 21.23 4.25 31.09
N GLY A 188 22.26 4.72 31.78
CA GLY A 188 23.61 4.85 31.24
C GLY A 188 24.33 3.50 31.09
N CYS A 189 25.51 3.53 30.48
CA CYS A 189 26.27 2.34 30.09
C CYS A 189 27.74 2.40 30.50
N GLY A 190 28.41 1.24 30.56
CA GLY A 190 29.81 1.13 31.00
C GLY A 190 29.99 1.39 32.50
N THR A 191 31.12 1.99 32.87
CA THR A 191 31.39 2.53 34.22
C THR A 191 31.01 4.01 34.30
N GLY A 192 30.82 4.54 35.51
CA GLY A 192 30.57 5.96 35.75
C GLY A 192 31.61 6.87 35.09
N HIS A 193 32.90 6.52 35.17
CA HIS A 193 33.98 7.19 34.44
C HIS A 193 33.76 7.20 32.92
N SER A 194 33.58 6.02 32.29
CA SER A 194 33.41 5.92 30.83
C SER A 194 32.14 6.62 30.33
N TRP A 195 31.08 6.63 31.13
CA TRP A 195 29.87 7.38 30.84
C TRP A 195 30.13 8.89 30.87
N CYS A 196 30.73 9.41 31.96
CA CYS A 196 31.10 10.82 32.07
C CYS A 196 31.98 11.29 30.91
N GLU A 197 32.94 10.46 30.49
CA GLU A 197 33.81 10.74 29.35
C GLU A 197 33.02 10.87 28.04
N ILE A 198 32.11 9.94 27.75
CA ILE A 198 31.32 9.95 26.51
C ILE A 198 30.34 11.13 26.49
N ILE A 199 29.68 11.45 27.61
CA ILE A 199 28.83 12.66 27.69
C ILE A 199 29.65 13.93 27.46
N ALA A 200 30.84 14.04 28.08
CA ALA A 200 31.71 15.21 27.94
C ALA A 200 32.23 15.38 26.50
N ARG A 201 32.74 14.30 25.88
CA ARG A 201 33.19 14.28 24.48
C ARG A 201 32.04 14.62 23.53
N ALA A 202 30.87 14.01 23.70
CA ALA A 202 29.70 14.29 22.85
C ALA A 202 29.19 15.73 23.01
N LEU A 203 29.19 16.29 24.22
CA LEU A 203 28.79 17.69 24.44
C LEU A 203 29.73 18.69 23.75
N CYS A 204 31.03 18.40 23.73
CA CYS A 204 32.03 19.25 23.08
C CYS A 204 31.99 19.11 21.55
N ALA A 205 31.90 17.88 21.02
CA ALA A 205 31.78 17.63 19.58
C ALA A 205 30.46 18.19 19.00
N MET A 206 29.38 18.20 19.78
CA MET A 206 28.11 18.86 19.42
C MET A 206 28.25 20.38 19.19
N ARG A 207 29.22 21.03 19.86
CA ARG A 207 29.56 22.45 19.63
C ARG A 207 30.43 22.64 18.39
N THR A 208 31.45 21.81 18.18
CA THR A 208 32.37 21.95 17.03
C THR A 208 31.79 21.42 15.72
N GLY A 209 30.78 20.55 15.79
CA GLY A 209 30.23 19.84 14.64
C GLY A 209 31.08 18.66 14.16
N GLU A 210 31.99 18.18 15.01
CA GLU A 210 32.87 17.04 14.78
C GLU A 210 32.16 15.70 15.09
N ASP A 211 32.71 14.61 14.55
CA ASP A 211 32.22 13.26 14.81
C ASP A 211 32.91 12.66 16.04
N VAL A 212 32.21 11.81 16.80
CA VAL A 212 32.75 11.14 18.00
C VAL A 212 33.06 9.67 17.72
N GLU A 213 34.29 9.23 18.00
CA GLU A 213 34.61 7.80 18.08
C GLU A 213 33.88 7.15 19.26
N LEU A 214 33.09 6.10 18.99
CA LEU A 214 32.45 5.30 20.03
C LEU A 214 33.39 4.18 20.53
N PRO A 215 33.55 4.01 21.86
CA PRO A 215 34.06 2.77 22.43
C PRO A 215 33.15 1.59 22.08
N ALA A 216 33.74 0.42 21.77
CA ALA A 216 33.00 -0.76 21.32
C ALA A 216 31.88 -1.16 22.30
N THR A 217 32.17 -1.15 23.61
CA THR A 217 31.21 -1.43 24.69
C THR A 217 29.94 -0.58 24.63
N VAL A 218 29.99 0.62 24.04
CA VAL A 218 28.85 1.53 23.92
C VAL A 218 28.12 1.38 22.59
N ALA A 219 28.83 0.98 21.53
CA ALA A 219 28.18 0.52 20.29
C ALA A 219 27.36 -0.77 20.54
N ASP A 220 27.94 -1.72 21.27
CA ASP A 220 27.28 -2.98 21.66
C ASP A 220 26.06 -2.71 22.54
N PHE A 221 26.22 -1.95 23.64
CA PHE A 221 25.12 -1.63 24.58
C PHE A 221 23.97 -0.88 23.89
N ALA A 222 24.28 0.06 22.99
CA ALA A 222 23.27 0.81 22.24
C ALA A 222 22.50 -0.06 21.24
N SER A 223 22.99 -1.25 20.90
CA SER A 223 22.30 -2.23 20.05
C SER A 223 21.42 -3.22 20.84
N SER A 224 21.62 -3.34 22.16
CA SER A 224 21.10 -4.46 22.97
C SER A 224 20.01 -4.08 23.99
N MET A 225 19.50 -2.84 24.00
CA MET A 225 18.65 -2.34 25.07
C MET A 225 17.20 -2.10 24.62
N GLU A 226 16.23 -2.75 25.30
CA GLU A 226 14.81 -2.40 25.21
C GLU A 226 14.53 -1.02 25.85
N PHE A 227 13.56 -0.27 25.31
CA PHE A 227 13.39 1.16 25.59
C PHE A 227 12.75 1.48 26.95
N GLY A 228 13.51 1.31 28.04
CA GLY A 228 13.11 1.75 29.38
C GLY A 228 12.92 3.27 29.51
N ASP A 229 12.07 3.69 30.45
CA ASP A 229 11.57 5.06 30.66
C ASP A 229 12.62 6.16 31.00
N GLY A 230 13.92 5.83 30.96
CA GLY A 230 14.99 6.60 31.59
C GLY A 230 15.85 7.48 30.68
N LEU A 231 16.94 7.97 31.29
CA LEU A 231 18.14 8.42 30.59
C LEU A 231 18.72 7.26 29.77
N GLY A 232 19.40 7.55 28.67
CA GLY A 232 20.14 6.53 27.93
C GLY A 232 20.62 7.01 26.57
N ILE A 233 21.12 6.07 25.78
CA ILE A 233 21.62 6.25 24.42
C ILE A 233 20.59 5.77 23.40
N MET A 234 20.66 6.32 22.19
CA MET A 234 19.98 5.88 20.99
C MET A 234 20.96 6.09 19.82
N ILE A 235 21.02 5.15 18.88
CA ILE A 235 21.77 5.31 17.63
C ILE A 235 20.76 5.26 16.48
N LEU A 236 20.84 6.27 15.61
CA LEU A 236 20.01 6.39 14.42
C LEU A 236 20.89 6.22 13.19
N GLU A 237 20.49 5.35 12.27
CA GLU A 237 21.18 5.20 10.98
C GLU A 237 20.69 6.27 10.00
N VAL A 238 21.64 6.99 9.42
CA VAL A 238 21.43 8.05 8.43
C VAL A 238 22.00 7.52 7.11
N PRO A 239 21.16 7.25 6.09
CA PRO A 239 21.63 6.68 4.83
C PRO A 239 22.67 7.58 4.16
N ALA A 240 23.72 7.02 3.56
CA ALA A 240 24.76 7.81 2.87
C ALA A 240 24.18 8.75 1.77
N ALA A 241 23.10 8.32 1.11
CA ALA A 241 22.33 9.15 0.17
C ALA A 241 21.75 10.44 0.80
N VAL A 242 21.65 10.50 2.13
CA VAL A 242 21.31 11.68 2.94
C VAL A 242 22.51 12.06 3.80
N SER A 243 23.59 12.55 3.17
CA SER A 243 24.76 13.15 3.84
C SER A 243 24.37 13.96 5.08
N LYS A 244 25.11 13.91 6.19
CA LYS A 244 24.76 14.55 7.48
C LYS A 244 24.37 16.03 7.47
N LYS A 245 24.87 16.83 6.50
CA LYS A 245 24.72 18.30 6.44
C LYS A 245 23.28 18.88 6.60
N PRO A 246 22.18 18.27 6.10
CA PRO A 246 20.82 18.77 6.33
C PRO A 246 20.31 18.52 7.77
N ILE A 247 20.92 17.58 8.49
CA ILE A 247 20.65 17.25 9.90
C ILE A 247 21.51 18.18 10.77
N SER A 248 22.85 18.08 10.66
CA SER A 248 23.82 18.87 11.44
C SER A 248 23.80 20.37 11.14
N GLY A 249 23.48 20.77 9.91
CA GLY A 249 23.58 22.15 9.45
C GLY A 249 24.99 22.51 8.99
N LYS A 250 25.28 23.82 8.91
CA LYS A 250 26.64 24.32 8.73
C LYS A 250 27.32 24.31 10.11
N ASP A 251 28.52 23.74 10.19
CA ASP A 251 29.37 23.70 11.39
C ASP A 251 28.61 23.24 12.67
N GLY A 252 27.81 22.17 12.56
CA GLY A 252 27.03 21.58 13.69
C GLY A 252 25.83 22.40 14.20
N ALA A 253 25.72 23.68 13.83
CA ALA A 253 24.85 24.66 14.48
C ALA A 253 23.35 24.32 14.54
N LYS A 254 22.83 23.53 13.58
CA LYS A 254 21.41 23.16 13.55
C LYS A 254 21.10 21.96 14.46
N LEU A 255 22.04 21.02 14.60
CA LEU A 255 21.92 19.94 15.58
C LEU A 255 22.10 20.51 17.00
N LEU A 256 23.03 21.46 17.18
CA LEU A 256 23.19 22.20 18.42
C LEU A 256 21.90 22.93 18.85
N GLU A 257 21.27 23.70 17.95
CA GLU A 257 19.96 24.36 18.20
C GLU A 257 18.89 23.35 18.65
N LEU A 258 18.84 22.19 17.98
CA LEU A 258 17.90 21.12 18.32
C LEU A 258 18.20 20.51 19.70
N CYS A 259 19.47 20.25 20.00
CA CYS A 259 19.93 19.68 21.26
C CYS A 259 19.70 20.59 22.47
N ASP A 260 19.83 21.92 22.31
CA ASP A 260 19.52 22.88 23.37
C ASP A 260 18.02 23.21 23.48
N THR A 261 17.25 22.96 22.42
CA THR A 261 15.78 23.02 22.46
C THR A 261 15.16 21.80 23.16
N GLN A 262 15.70 20.60 22.91
CA GLN A 262 15.18 19.33 23.48
C GLN A 262 15.91 18.86 24.74
N ASP A 263 16.97 19.56 25.15
CA ASP A 263 17.75 19.26 26.35
C ASP A 263 18.45 17.89 26.32
N VAL A 264 18.95 17.52 25.14
CA VAL A 264 19.73 16.30 24.84
C VAL A 264 21.11 16.64 24.29
N VAL A 265 21.96 15.64 24.09
CA VAL A 265 23.21 15.75 23.32
C VAL A 265 23.11 14.82 22.11
N ALA A 266 23.46 15.30 20.92
CA ALA A 266 23.49 14.46 19.73
C ALA A 266 24.68 14.80 18.83
N VAL A 267 25.36 13.77 18.34
CA VAL A 267 26.59 13.84 17.55
C VAL A 267 26.64 12.73 16.52
N PHE A 268 27.21 13.01 15.35
CA PHE A 268 27.53 11.94 14.41
C PHE A 268 28.71 11.13 14.97
N THR A 269 28.75 9.84 14.66
CA THR A 269 29.79 8.94 15.17
C THR A 269 30.49 8.17 14.07
N THR A 270 31.79 8.05 14.22
CA THR A 270 32.61 7.14 13.43
C THR A 270 32.60 5.77 14.12
N ALA A 271 32.09 4.77 13.41
CA ALA A 271 32.25 3.39 13.83
C ALA A 271 33.72 3.00 13.63
N LYS A 272 34.42 2.69 14.73
CA LYS A 272 35.70 2.00 14.66
C LYS A 272 35.40 0.57 14.20
N GLU A 273 35.91 0.17 13.05
CA GLU A 273 35.70 -1.19 12.55
C GLU A 273 36.17 -2.19 13.59
N ALA A 274 35.24 -3.01 14.11
CA ALA A 274 35.60 -4.17 14.89
C ALA A 274 36.34 -5.12 13.96
N ALA A 275 37.62 -5.38 14.25
CA ALA A 275 38.39 -6.37 13.50
C ALA A 275 37.61 -7.70 13.52
N SER A 276 37.34 -8.27 12.34
CA SER A 276 36.50 -9.44 12.18
C SER A 276 37.17 -10.68 12.80
N GLY A 277 36.94 -10.88 14.10
CA GLY A 277 37.71 -11.79 14.95
C GLY A 277 36.91 -12.31 16.13
N GLY A 278 35.76 -12.92 15.87
CA GLY A 278 35.02 -13.71 16.85
C GLY A 278 35.75 -15.01 17.17
N GLY A 279 36.81 -14.93 17.98
CA GLY A 279 37.60 -16.07 18.46
C GLY A 279 37.26 -16.44 19.89
N GLU A 280 37.14 -17.74 20.18
CA GLU A 280 36.97 -18.24 21.54
C GLU A 280 38.21 -17.96 22.41
N ALA A 281 37.99 -17.67 23.69
CA ALA A 281 39.04 -17.28 24.62
C ALA A 281 39.98 -18.46 24.96
N THR A 282 41.12 -18.55 24.26
CA THR A 282 42.18 -19.55 24.54
C THR A 282 43.43 -18.88 25.11
N GLY A 283 43.95 -19.42 26.22
CA GLY A 283 45.13 -18.87 26.90
C GLY A 283 46.43 -19.01 26.10
N PHE A 284 47.48 -18.32 26.56
CA PHE A 284 48.80 -18.28 25.92
C PHE A 284 49.78 -19.23 26.63
N ALA A 285 50.54 -20.01 25.87
CA ALA A 285 51.54 -20.94 26.40
C ALA A 285 52.94 -20.30 26.46
N GLU A 286 53.76 -20.74 27.42
CA GLU A 286 55.18 -20.40 27.46
C GLU A 286 55.87 -20.88 26.17
N GLY A 287 56.51 -19.94 25.45
CA GLY A 287 57.12 -20.17 24.14
C GLY A 287 56.25 -19.84 22.93
N ASP A 288 54.97 -19.47 23.11
CA ASP A 288 54.11 -19.01 22.00
C ASP A 288 54.74 -17.78 21.31
N THR A 289 54.82 -17.81 19.98
CA THR A 289 55.17 -16.63 19.18
C THR A 289 53.93 -15.79 18.96
N VAL A 290 53.99 -14.54 19.40
CA VAL A 290 52.87 -13.60 19.44
C VAL A 290 53.23 -12.31 18.74
N GLU A 291 52.21 -11.54 18.36
CA GLU A 291 52.37 -10.11 18.16
C GLU A 291 51.75 -9.38 19.34
N ALA A 292 52.48 -8.39 19.84
CA ALA A 292 52.11 -7.63 21.01
C ALA A 292 52.20 -6.14 20.70
N LYS A 293 51.41 -5.35 21.42
CA LYS A 293 51.22 -3.93 21.14
C LYS A 293 52.24 -3.08 21.90
N TYR A 294 53.03 -2.31 21.16
CA TYR A 294 53.99 -1.33 21.65
C TYR A 294 53.48 0.07 21.31
N GLY A 295 52.76 0.68 22.25
CA GLY A 295 52.09 1.97 22.04
C GLY A 295 50.99 1.87 20.96
N SER A 296 51.22 2.51 19.82
CA SER A 296 50.27 2.57 18.69
C SER A 296 50.49 1.49 17.62
N SER A 297 51.38 0.53 17.83
CA SER A 297 51.80 -0.42 16.78
C SER A 297 52.00 -1.83 17.34
N TRP A 298 51.84 -2.85 16.49
CA TRP A 298 52.11 -4.25 16.85
C TRP A 298 53.54 -4.65 16.44
N ALA A 299 54.20 -5.45 17.28
CA ALA A 299 55.54 -5.99 17.03
C ALA A 299 55.62 -7.44 17.55
N SER A 300 56.50 -8.26 16.96
CA SER A 300 56.63 -9.67 17.37
C SER A 300 57.35 -9.82 18.72
N ALA A 301 56.89 -10.81 19.49
CA ALA A 301 57.41 -11.18 20.79
C ALA A 301 57.19 -12.68 21.06
N VAL A 302 57.80 -13.20 22.12
CA VAL A 302 57.60 -14.59 22.60
C VAL A 302 57.09 -14.56 24.03
N VAL A 303 56.08 -15.37 24.34
CA VAL A 303 55.50 -15.51 25.69
C VAL A 303 56.49 -16.21 26.62
N LEU A 304 56.73 -15.64 27.80
CA LEU A 304 57.73 -16.09 28.78
C LEU A 304 57.21 -17.02 29.86
N GLU A 305 55.94 -16.89 30.22
CA GLU A 305 55.26 -17.67 31.25
C GLU A 305 53.81 -17.87 30.78
N ALA A 306 53.25 -19.06 30.94
CA ALA A 306 51.91 -19.38 30.44
C ALA A 306 50.81 -18.58 31.19
N ALA A 307 49.86 -18.02 30.45
CA ALA A 307 48.80 -17.15 30.97
C ALA A 307 47.40 -17.68 30.63
N GLU A 308 46.55 -17.80 31.65
CA GLU A 308 45.13 -18.13 31.48
C GLU A 308 44.34 -16.95 30.85
N PRO A 309 43.19 -17.21 30.20
CA PRO A 309 42.41 -16.15 29.55
C PRO A 309 42.04 -15.01 30.50
N GLY A 310 42.33 -13.76 30.12
CA GLY A 310 42.10 -12.57 30.95
C GLY A 310 43.18 -12.26 31.98
N ALA A 311 44.25 -13.06 32.08
CA ALA A 311 45.42 -12.74 32.88
C ALA A 311 46.48 -11.94 32.08
N LYS A 312 47.37 -11.24 32.78
CA LYS A 312 48.50 -10.56 32.14
C LYS A 312 49.45 -11.57 31.48
N VAL A 313 49.80 -11.30 30.23
CA VAL A 313 50.71 -12.11 29.44
C VAL A 313 52.09 -11.48 29.52
N LYS A 314 53.03 -12.23 30.07
CA LYS A 314 54.44 -11.82 30.19
C LYS A 314 55.19 -12.24 28.93
N ILE A 315 55.83 -11.29 28.26
CA ILE A 315 56.40 -11.44 26.92
C ILE A 315 57.83 -10.92 26.83
N LYS A 316 58.53 -11.33 25.77
CA LYS A 316 59.87 -10.86 25.41
C LYS A 316 59.90 -10.39 23.97
N TRP A 317 60.19 -9.11 23.75
CA TRP A 317 60.19 -8.49 22.42
C TRP A 317 61.27 -9.07 21.52
N ASP A 318 60.96 -9.32 20.25
CA ASP A 318 61.95 -9.95 19.36
C ASP A 318 63.08 -9.03 18.92
N TYR A 319 62.87 -7.71 18.92
CA TYR A 319 63.80 -6.75 18.32
C TYR A 319 64.93 -6.32 19.27
N ASP A 320 64.66 -6.14 20.58
CA ASP A 320 65.66 -5.72 21.58
C ASP A 320 65.84 -6.73 22.74
N LYS A 321 65.00 -7.77 22.81
CA LYS A 321 64.94 -8.77 23.88
C LYS A 321 64.70 -8.19 25.28
N THR A 322 64.03 -7.04 25.38
CA THR A 322 63.44 -6.56 26.64
C THR A 322 62.16 -7.36 26.98
N GLU A 323 61.77 -7.33 28.25
CA GLU A 323 60.64 -8.09 28.79
C GLU A 323 59.54 -7.14 29.24
N ALA A 324 58.28 -7.49 28.97
CA ALA A 324 57.10 -6.68 29.27
C ALA A 324 55.95 -7.57 29.76
N GLU A 325 54.98 -6.96 30.43
CA GLU A 325 53.80 -7.63 30.99
C GLU A 325 52.57 -6.82 30.58
N LEU A 326 51.75 -7.41 29.69
CA LEU A 326 50.64 -6.73 29.00
C LEU A 326 49.31 -7.45 29.28
N GLU A 327 48.19 -6.76 29.10
CA GLU A 327 46.87 -7.39 29.17
C GLU A 327 46.68 -8.38 28.01
N SER A 328 45.89 -9.45 28.21
CA SER A 328 45.70 -10.50 27.20
C SER A 328 45.00 -10.06 25.90
N TRP A 329 44.50 -8.82 25.83
CA TRP A 329 43.95 -8.22 24.61
C TRP A 329 44.95 -7.36 23.83
N ASP A 330 46.10 -7.01 24.43
CA ASP A 330 47.21 -6.29 23.78
C ASP A 330 48.30 -7.25 23.28
N VAL A 331 47.99 -8.56 23.27
CA VAL A 331 48.80 -9.67 22.75
C VAL A 331 47.90 -10.59 21.92
N GLN A 332 48.34 -10.98 20.73
CA GLN A 332 47.63 -11.89 19.83
C GLN A 332 48.55 -13.01 19.33
N LYS A 333 48.04 -14.24 19.16
CA LYS A 333 48.84 -15.34 18.61
C LYS A 333 49.18 -15.07 17.16
N LYS A 334 50.46 -15.22 16.80
CA LYS A 334 50.92 -15.00 15.43
C LYS A 334 50.68 -16.27 14.63
N GLU A 335 49.63 -16.29 13.81
CA GLU A 335 49.27 -17.45 13.00
C GLU A 335 50.46 -17.89 12.12
N SER A 336 50.95 -19.10 12.37
CA SER A 336 51.82 -19.80 11.44
C SER A 336 50.98 -20.29 10.26
N ALA A 337 51.41 -20.00 9.03
CA ALA A 337 50.73 -20.42 7.80
C ALA A 337 50.91 -21.94 7.52
N GLN A 338 50.40 -22.77 8.43
CA GLN A 338 50.36 -24.23 8.40
C GLN A 338 49.16 -24.68 9.25
N ASP A 339 48.33 -25.57 8.68
CA ASP A 339 47.12 -26.23 9.24
C ASP A 339 45.74 -25.66 8.85
N ALA A 340 45.55 -25.37 7.56
CA ALA A 340 44.24 -25.32 6.90
C ALA A 340 44.32 -25.97 5.50
N GLN A 341 44.47 -27.30 5.46
CA GLN A 341 44.67 -28.05 4.21
C GLN A 341 43.48 -28.96 3.89
N GLU A 342 42.51 -28.44 3.13
CA GLU A 342 41.56 -29.30 2.40
C GLU A 342 42.30 -30.11 1.34
N VAL A 343 41.89 -31.37 1.14
CA VAL A 343 42.46 -32.27 0.14
C VAL A 343 41.73 -32.08 -1.19
N VAL A 344 42.33 -31.31 -2.09
CA VAL A 344 41.83 -31.12 -3.46
C VAL A 344 42.28 -32.30 -4.33
N GLU A 345 41.33 -33.07 -4.88
CA GLU A 345 41.61 -34.06 -5.92
C GLU A 345 41.65 -33.39 -7.30
N PHE A 346 42.58 -33.83 -8.16
CA PHE A 346 42.76 -33.31 -9.53
C PHE A 346 42.54 -34.42 -10.58
N SER A 347 41.90 -34.07 -11.70
CA SER A 347 41.64 -34.96 -12.84
C SER A 347 42.59 -34.69 -14.01
N ALA A 348 42.81 -35.72 -14.84
CA ALA A 348 43.58 -35.56 -16.08
C ALA A 348 42.81 -34.72 -17.10
N GLY A 349 43.41 -33.61 -17.54
CA GLY A 349 42.81 -32.57 -18.38
C GLY A 349 42.52 -31.25 -17.64
N ASP A 350 42.63 -31.22 -16.31
CA ASP A 350 42.35 -30.00 -15.52
C ASP A 350 43.39 -28.91 -15.79
N LYS A 351 42.91 -27.67 -16.00
CA LYS A 351 43.75 -26.47 -16.08
C LYS A 351 44.03 -25.94 -14.68
N VAL A 352 45.31 -25.87 -14.34
CA VAL A 352 45.80 -25.57 -12.99
C VAL A 352 46.89 -24.51 -13.03
N GLU A 353 47.09 -23.81 -11.92
CA GLU A 353 48.30 -23.04 -11.68
C GLU A 353 49.22 -23.87 -10.78
N ALA A 354 50.41 -24.19 -11.27
CA ALA A 354 51.38 -25.04 -10.59
C ALA A 354 52.65 -24.23 -10.26
N LYS A 355 53.32 -24.57 -9.17
CA LYS A 355 54.46 -23.80 -8.66
C LYS A 355 55.77 -24.15 -9.38
N TYR A 356 56.46 -23.15 -9.91
CA TYR A 356 57.81 -23.27 -10.44
C TYR A 356 58.73 -22.27 -9.73
N GLY A 357 59.59 -22.77 -8.85
CA GLY A 357 60.43 -21.93 -7.98
C GLY A 357 59.59 -21.15 -6.96
N SER A 358 59.57 -19.82 -7.08
CA SER A 358 58.89 -18.89 -6.17
C SER A 358 57.53 -18.39 -6.67
N SER A 359 57.03 -18.88 -7.81
CA SER A 359 55.84 -18.35 -8.47
C SER A 359 55.00 -19.47 -9.08
N PHE A 360 53.71 -19.21 -9.28
CA PHE A 360 52.77 -20.14 -9.92
C PHE A 360 52.62 -19.80 -11.41
N TYR A 361 52.44 -20.82 -12.24
CA TYR A 361 52.32 -20.71 -13.70
C TYR A 361 51.30 -21.72 -14.24
N ASP A 362 50.67 -21.40 -15.37
CA ASP A 362 49.64 -22.22 -15.99
C ASP A 362 50.19 -23.58 -16.46
N ALA A 363 49.47 -24.64 -16.11
CA ALA A 363 49.73 -26.02 -16.51
C ALA A 363 48.43 -26.82 -16.72
N GLU A 364 48.56 -27.97 -17.34
CA GLU A 364 47.49 -28.95 -17.58
C GLU A 364 47.85 -30.28 -16.89
N VAL A 365 46.95 -30.85 -16.10
CA VAL A 365 47.18 -32.12 -15.39
C VAL A 365 47.14 -33.29 -16.38
N LEU A 366 48.20 -34.11 -16.40
CA LEU A 366 48.29 -35.30 -17.26
C LEU A 366 47.84 -36.59 -16.54
N SER A 367 48.21 -36.76 -15.27
CA SER A 367 47.90 -37.94 -14.46
C SER A 367 48.30 -37.75 -13.01
N MET A 368 47.58 -38.35 -12.05
CA MET A 368 47.91 -38.33 -10.63
C MET A 368 48.28 -39.74 -10.12
N SER A 369 49.31 -39.87 -9.28
CA SER A 369 49.65 -41.12 -8.59
C SER A 369 49.00 -41.17 -7.20
N MET A 370 48.01 -42.04 -7.04
CA MET A 370 47.28 -42.27 -5.78
C MET A 370 48.14 -42.88 -4.66
N GLU A 371 49.27 -43.52 -4.98
CA GLU A 371 50.16 -44.10 -3.95
C GLU A 371 51.21 -43.09 -3.43
N ASP A 372 51.50 -42.02 -4.19
CA ASP A 372 52.61 -41.09 -3.92
C ASP A 372 52.18 -39.64 -3.61
N GLY A 373 50.91 -39.26 -3.86
CA GLY A 373 50.41 -37.89 -3.66
C GLY A 373 50.86 -36.87 -4.72
N LYS A 374 51.38 -37.35 -5.85
CA LYS A 374 51.99 -36.51 -6.90
C LYS A 374 51.13 -36.36 -8.14
N VAL A 375 51.08 -35.13 -8.62
CA VAL A 375 50.39 -34.69 -9.84
C VAL A 375 51.43 -34.50 -10.93
N LYS A 376 51.30 -35.28 -12.00
CA LYS A 376 52.08 -35.08 -13.23
C LYS A 376 51.34 -34.08 -14.11
N LEU A 377 52.04 -33.05 -14.55
CA LEU A 377 51.46 -31.88 -15.21
C LEU A 377 52.38 -31.36 -16.33
N LYS A 378 51.79 -30.55 -17.21
CA LYS A 378 52.43 -30.02 -18.41
C LYS A 378 52.29 -28.51 -18.48
N TRP A 379 53.40 -27.79 -18.54
CA TRP A 379 53.41 -26.33 -18.50
C TRP A 379 52.84 -25.72 -19.79
N GLY A 380 51.90 -24.78 -19.66
CA GLY A 380 51.25 -24.12 -20.79
C GLY A 380 52.19 -23.23 -21.61
N HIS A 381 53.30 -22.77 -21.02
CA HIS A 381 54.21 -21.81 -21.67
C HIS A 381 55.21 -22.42 -22.68
N ASP A 382 55.51 -23.71 -22.56
CA ASP A 382 56.53 -24.40 -23.37
C ASP A 382 56.19 -25.87 -23.69
N GLY A 383 55.16 -26.43 -23.06
CA GLY A 383 54.72 -27.81 -23.24
C GLY A 383 55.57 -28.87 -22.55
N SER A 384 56.50 -28.49 -21.66
CA SER A 384 57.33 -29.44 -20.90
C SER A 384 56.55 -30.12 -19.76
N GLU A 385 56.94 -31.34 -19.40
CA GLU A 385 56.30 -32.13 -18.34
C GLU A 385 57.07 -32.06 -17.01
N ALA A 386 56.36 -32.01 -15.90
CA ALA A 386 56.89 -32.07 -14.53
C ALA A 386 56.01 -32.93 -13.62
N GLU A 387 56.56 -33.36 -12.48
CA GLU A 387 55.82 -34.00 -11.38
C GLU A 387 56.02 -33.16 -10.12
N LEU A 388 54.91 -32.71 -9.53
CA LEU A 388 54.89 -31.94 -8.29
C LEU A 388 53.94 -32.59 -7.29
N ASP A 389 54.15 -32.32 -6.00
CA ASP A 389 53.25 -32.74 -4.94
C ASP A 389 51.95 -31.92 -4.99
N ALA A 390 50.80 -32.53 -4.67
CA ALA A 390 49.47 -31.92 -4.91
C ALA A 390 49.25 -30.56 -4.23
N SER A 391 49.96 -30.25 -3.14
CA SER A 391 49.92 -28.95 -2.45
C SER A 391 50.65 -27.81 -3.18
N GLU A 392 51.43 -28.11 -4.22
CA GLU A 392 52.08 -27.13 -5.09
C GLU A 392 51.30 -26.84 -6.38
N VAL A 393 50.06 -27.34 -6.47
CA VAL A 393 49.14 -27.20 -7.60
C VAL A 393 47.81 -26.60 -7.12
N LYS A 394 47.17 -25.75 -7.93
CA LYS A 394 45.90 -25.08 -7.60
C LYS A 394 44.96 -25.12 -8.81
N LEU A 395 43.67 -25.36 -8.58
CA LEU A 395 42.65 -25.18 -9.62
C LEU A 395 42.59 -23.70 -10.03
N LYS A 396 42.61 -23.43 -11.33
CA LYS A 396 42.41 -22.07 -11.85
C LYS A 396 40.90 -21.78 -11.91
N PRO A 397 40.39 -20.69 -11.31
CA PRO A 397 38.96 -20.40 -11.33
C PRO A 397 38.47 -20.22 -12.78
N ASP A 398 37.35 -20.83 -13.10
CA ASP A 398 36.95 -21.13 -14.48
C ASP A 398 36.58 -19.86 -15.26
N SER A 399 37.55 -19.32 -15.99
CA SER A 399 37.39 -18.16 -16.87
C SER A 399 36.63 -18.58 -18.14
N GLN A 400 35.31 -18.70 -18.03
CA GLN A 400 34.46 -18.97 -19.18
C GLN A 400 34.58 -17.84 -20.21
N GLU A 401 35.29 -18.13 -21.30
CA GLU A 401 35.21 -17.38 -22.55
C GLU A 401 33.77 -17.46 -23.09
N LYS A 402 32.92 -16.51 -22.68
CA LYS A 402 31.75 -16.20 -23.50
C LYS A 402 32.23 -15.59 -24.80
N GLU A 403 31.77 -16.16 -25.91
CA GLU A 403 31.74 -15.45 -27.20
C GLU A 403 31.15 -14.06 -26.99
N ALA A 404 31.63 -13.09 -27.77
CA ALA A 404 31.15 -11.72 -27.68
C ALA A 404 29.64 -11.67 -27.93
N ALA A 405 28.86 -11.51 -26.85
CA ALA A 405 27.51 -10.99 -26.96
C ALA A 405 27.57 -9.66 -27.74
N PRO A 406 26.57 -9.36 -28.60
CA PRO A 406 26.52 -8.05 -29.22
C PRO A 406 26.59 -6.97 -28.13
N PRO A 407 27.31 -5.85 -28.36
CA PRO A 407 27.50 -4.82 -27.35
C PRO A 407 26.12 -4.37 -26.86
N ALA A 408 25.97 -4.30 -25.53
CA ALA A 408 24.70 -3.92 -24.93
C ALA A 408 24.24 -2.58 -25.49
N GLU A 409 22.99 -2.52 -25.97
CA GLU A 409 22.41 -1.29 -26.52
C GLU A 409 22.44 -0.19 -25.46
N LEU A 410 23.34 0.79 -25.68
CA LEU A 410 23.43 2.00 -24.88
C LEU A 410 22.10 2.76 -24.98
N LYS A 411 21.73 3.44 -23.90
CA LYS A 411 20.48 4.20 -23.78
C LYS A 411 20.78 5.64 -23.39
N GLU A 412 19.89 6.54 -23.80
CA GLU A 412 19.92 7.92 -23.33
C GLU A 412 19.80 7.95 -21.79
N GLY A 413 20.78 8.59 -21.13
CA GLY A 413 20.95 8.62 -19.68
C GLY A 413 21.95 7.60 -19.10
N ASP A 414 22.47 6.64 -19.87
CA ASP A 414 23.45 5.67 -19.36
C ASP A 414 24.76 6.35 -18.92
N LYS A 415 25.30 5.91 -17.77
CA LYS A 415 26.60 6.36 -17.26
C LYS A 415 27.72 5.51 -17.84
N VAL A 416 28.65 6.17 -18.50
CA VAL A 416 29.71 5.54 -19.30
C VAL A 416 31.07 6.16 -19.04
N GLU A 417 32.12 5.40 -19.26
CA GLU A 417 33.45 5.95 -19.52
C GLU A 417 33.65 6.05 -21.04
N ALA A 418 33.78 7.26 -21.56
CA ALA A 418 34.06 7.51 -22.97
C ALA A 418 35.49 8.07 -23.14
N LYS A 419 36.10 7.86 -24.30
CA LYS A 419 37.48 8.31 -24.54
C LYS A 419 37.57 9.77 -24.98
N TYR A 420 38.44 10.55 -24.33
CA TYR A 420 38.75 11.93 -24.66
C TYR A 420 40.29 12.08 -24.80
N GLY A 421 40.76 12.28 -26.03
CA GLY A 421 42.19 12.20 -26.33
C GLY A 421 42.72 10.77 -26.13
N ASP A 422 43.76 10.60 -25.30
CA ASP A 422 44.37 9.30 -25.00
C ASP A 422 43.78 8.59 -23.77
N SER A 423 42.85 9.23 -23.05
CA SER A 423 42.31 8.77 -21.75
C SER A 423 40.82 8.48 -21.79
N PHE A 424 40.34 7.61 -20.90
CA PHE A 424 38.91 7.43 -20.63
C PHE A 424 38.45 8.41 -19.53
N HIS A 425 37.25 8.96 -19.67
CA HIS A 425 36.64 9.95 -18.78
C HIS A 425 35.15 9.66 -18.58
N ASP A 426 34.64 9.98 -17.39
CA ASP A 426 33.21 9.85 -17.07
C ASP A 426 32.34 10.73 -17.98
N ALA A 427 31.28 10.14 -18.51
CA ALA A 427 30.29 10.79 -19.36
C ALA A 427 28.89 10.15 -19.20
N GLU A 428 27.90 10.79 -19.83
CA GLU A 428 26.51 10.36 -19.89
C GLU A 428 26.07 10.29 -21.37
N VAL A 429 25.39 9.22 -21.77
CA VAL A 429 24.91 9.07 -23.16
C VAL A 429 23.73 10.02 -23.40
N VAL A 430 23.90 10.97 -24.33
CA VAL A 430 22.87 11.93 -24.77
C VAL A 430 22.11 11.40 -25.98
N THR A 431 22.75 10.59 -26.82
CA THR A 431 22.08 9.92 -27.95
C THR A 431 22.87 8.64 -28.25
N PRO A 432 22.25 7.45 -28.18
CA PRO A 432 23.00 6.19 -28.28
C PRO A 432 23.50 5.88 -29.70
N GLU A 433 22.83 6.41 -30.74
CA GLU A 433 23.25 6.33 -32.13
C GLU A 433 22.88 7.63 -32.87
N THR A 434 23.84 8.26 -33.55
CA THR A 434 23.65 9.43 -34.42
C THR A 434 23.49 9.03 -35.90
N GLU A 435 23.13 9.97 -36.79
CA GLU A 435 23.00 9.69 -38.24
C GLU A 435 24.30 9.16 -38.89
N ASP A 436 25.46 9.44 -38.28
CA ASP A 436 26.79 8.95 -38.69
C ASP A 436 27.24 7.67 -37.93
N GLY A 437 26.38 7.05 -37.11
CA GLY A 437 26.65 5.80 -36.39
C GLY A 437 27.55 5.93 -35.15
N LYS A 438 27.59 7.12 -34.53
CA LYS A 438 28.38 7.41 -33.32
C LYS A 438 27.50 7.50 -32.07
N VAL A 439 28.10 7.37 -30.90
CA VAL A 439 27.44 7.67 -29.62
C VAL A 439 27.67 9.15 -29.29
N LYS A 440 26.59 9.90 -29.06
CA LYS A 440 26.70 11.25 -28.53
C LYS A 440 26.73 11.20 -27.01
N VAL A 441 27.81 11.69 -26.41
CA VAL A 441 28.05 11.67 -24.96
C VAL A 441 28.25 13.09 -24.41
N LYS A 442 28.02 13.25 -23.11
CA LYS A 442 28.22 14.48 -22.35
C LYS A 442 29.20 14.26 -21.21
N TRP A 443 30.28 15.03 -21.19
CA TRP A 443 31.39 14.84 -20.27
C TRP A 443 31.02 15.27 -18.84
N GLY A 444 31.33 14.42 -17.86
CA GLY A 444 31.10 14.71 -16.44
C GLY A 444 32.02 15.79 -15.86
N PHE A 445 33.14 16.09 -16.53
CA PHE A 445 34.15 17.04 -16.02
C PHE A 445 33.90 18.50 -16.42
N ASP A 446 33.27 18.77 -17.57
CA ASP A 446 32.95 20.15 -18.01
C ASP A 446 31.51 20.34 -18.54
N GLY A 447 30.73 19.26 -18.68
CA GLY A 447 29.36 19.30 -19.18
C GLY A 447 29.23 19.52 -20.70
N SER A 448 30.33 19.51 -21.45
CA SER A 448 30.31 19.63 -22.92
C SER A 448 29.88 18.33 -23.59
N GLU A 449 29.38 18.43 -24.83
CA GLU A 449 28.86 17.29 -25.60
C GLU A 449 29.79 16.98 -26.79
N ALA A 450 30.03 15.69 -27.04
CA ALA A 450 30.88 15.20 -28.13
C ALA A 450 30.30 13.91 -28.74
N GLU A 451 30.70 13.61 -29.97
CA GLU A 451 30.40 12.32 -30.62
C GLU A 451 31.64 11.42 -30.59
N VAL A 452 31.47 10.22 -30.04
CA VAL A 452 32.52 9.24 -29.78
C VAL A 452 32.15 7.93 -30.48
N ASP A 453 33.12 7.24 -31.05
CA ASP A 453 32.88 5.95 -31.70
C ASP A 453 32.43 4.89 -30.65
N PRO A 454 31.43 4.02 -30.93
CA PRO A 454 30.88 3.12 -29.92
C PRO A 454 31.91 2.19 -29.26
N ALA A 455 32.98 1.84 -29.97
CA ALA A 455 34.08 1.03 -29.45
C ALA A 455 34.99 1.77 -28.44
N GLU A 456 34.87 3.09 -28.32
CA GLU A 456 35.58 3.94 -27.37
C GLU A 456 34.68 4.42 -26.20
N VAL A 457 33.54 3.77 -26.02
CA VAL A 457 32.59 3.97 -24.90
C VAL A 457 32.43 2.66 -24.12
N LYS A 458 32.43 2.74 -22.78
CA LYS A 458 32.27 1.59 -21.87
C LYS A 458 31.16 1.87 -20.86
N LEU A 459 30.26 0.92 -20.65
CA LEU A 459 29.21 1.03 -19.64
C LEU A 459 29.83 0.87 -18.24
N LYS A 460 29.62 1.84 -17.34
CA LYS A 460 30.24 1.86 -16.02
C LYS A 460 29.46 0.95 -15.06
N PRO A 461 30.09 -0.02 -14.37
CA PRO A 461 29.39 -0.87 -13.42
C PRO A 461 28.88 -0.05 -12.22
N GLU A 462 27.70 -0.38 -11.73
CA GLU A 462 27.08 0.27 -10.57
C GLU A 462 27.89 -0.04 -9.31
N ALA A 463 28.23 1.00 -8.54
CA ALA A 463 29.08 0.87 -7.36
C ALA A 463 28.30 0.28 -6.17
N PRO A 464 28.96 -0.44 -5.24
CA PRO A 464 28.34 -0.80 -3.97
C PRO A 464 27.84 0.44 -3.22
N PRO A 465 26.68 0.39 -2.55
CA PRO A 465 26.19 1.53 -1.77
C PRO A 465 27.13 1.81 -0.58
N GLU A 466 27.43 3.08 -0.35
CA GLU A 466 28.20 3.53 0.81
C GLU A 466 27.44 3.21 2.13
N PRO A 467 28.15 2.82 3.21
CA PRO A 467 27.53 2.46 4.49
C PRO A 467 26.86 3.68 5.14
N PRO A 468 25.78 3.48 5.95
CA PRO A 468 25.08 4.57 6.61
C PRO A 468 25.97 5.29 7.65
N GLU A 469 25.87 6.63 7.68
CA GLU A 469 26.40 7.43 8.79
C GLU A 469 25.57 7.14 10.06
N LYS A 470 26.17 7.21 11.25
CA LYS A 470 25.46 6.97 12.51
C LYS A 470 25.35 8.25 13.33
N LEU A 471 24.16 8.52 13.87
CA LEU A 471 23.84 9.64 14.74
C LEU A 471 23.52 9.12 16.14
N LEU A 472 24.41 9.41 17.09
CA LEU A 472 24.23 9.16 18.52
C LEU A 472 23.34 10.24 19.12
N VAL A 473 22.34 9.85 19.92
CA VAL A 473 21.44 10.75 20.66
C VAL A 473 21.38 10.30 22.12
N ILE A 474 21.73 11.18 23.05
CA ILE A 474 21.84 10.88 24.48
C ILE A 474 20.94 11.81 25.29
N GLY A 475 20.10 11.22 26.15
CA GLY A 475 19.18 11.96 27.01
C GLY A 475 18.03 11.11 27.55
N PHE A 476 17.02 11.75 28.13
CA PHE A 476 15.80 11.07 28.57
C PHE A 476 14.97 10.57 27.37
N LEU A 477 14.21 9.48 27.56
CA LEU A 477 13.47 8.77 26.50
C LEU A 477 12.67 9.71 25.58
N ARG A 478 11.73 10.50 26.13
CA ARG A 478 10.86 11.38 25.34
C ARG A 478 11.64 12.43 24.51
N PRO A 479 12.63 13.15 25.05
CA PRO A 479 13.53 13.98 24.25
C PRO A 479 14.34 13.25 23.17
N ARG A 480 14.81 12.00 23.41
CA ARG A 480 15.49 11.19 22.38
C ARG A 480 14.57 10.93 21.19
N LEU A 481 13.34 10.46 21.46
CA LEU A 481 12.31 10.17 20.44
C LEU A 481 11.89 11.43 19.63
N GLU A 482 11.91 12.62 20.24
CA GLU A 482 11.63 13.88 19.53
C GLU A 482 12.77 14.30 18.57
N VAL A 483 14.04 14.04 18.92
CA VAL A 483 15.17 14.24 18.00
C VAL A 483 15.17 13.19 16.89
N GLU A 484 14.80 11.95 17.20
CA GLU A 484 14.58 10.89 16.22
C GLU A 484 13.51 11.26 15.20
N LEU A 485 12.29 11.59 15.62
CA LEU A 485 11.18 11.95 14.72
C LEU A 485 11.54 13.14 13.79
N ARG A 486 12.29 14.11 14.30
CA ARG A 486 12.82 15.23 13.50
C ARG A 486 13.94 14.82 12.54
N THR A 487 14.75 13.83 12.91
CA THR A 487 15.81 13.26 12.07
C THR A 487 15.20 12.39 10.97
N MET A 488 14.22 11.54 11.29
CA MET A 488 13.43 10.76 10.32
C MET A 488 12.74 11.69 9.32
N ASN A 489 12.03 12.74 9.76
CA ASN A 489 11.46 13.75 8.86
C ASN A 489 12.57 14.39 7.99
N ARG A 490 13.77 14.60 8.53
CA ARG A 490 14.88 15.16 7.75
C ARG A 490 15.43 14.19 6.70
N ILE A 491 15.54 12.91 7.01
CA ILE A 491 15.87 11.82 6.07
C ILE A 491 14.81 11.76 4.97
N GLU A 492 13.54 11.65 5.34
CA GLU A 492 12.39 11.58 4.43
C GLU A 492 12.28 12.83 3.52
N SER A 493 12.65 14.02 4.02
CA SER A 493 12.73 15.26 3.21
C SER A 493 13.89 15.30 2.19
N LYS A 494 14.71 14.23 2.13
CA LYS A 494 15.90 14.12 1.29
C LYS A 494 15.97 12.81 0.49
N ALA A 495 15.54 11.71 1.07
CA ALA A 495 15.26 10.43 0.43
C ALA A 495 13.82 10.03 0.75
N PRO A 496 12.81 10.53 0.00
CA PRO A 496 11.42 10.15 0.19
C PRO A 496 11.22 8.64 0.00
N GLY A 497 10.31 8.06 0.80
CA GLY A 497 10.07 6.64 0.91
C GLY A 497 11.01 5.90 1.87
N HIS A 498 12.11 6.51 2.34
CA HIS A 498 13.13 5.78 3.09
C HIS A 498 12.64 5.29 4.46
N CYS A 499 11.99 6.15 5.25
CA CYS A 499 11.46 5.76 6.56
C CYS A 499 10.18 4.90 6.45
N LEU A 500 9.65 4.71 5.24
CA LEU A 500 8.53 3.80 4.94
C LEU A 500 9.03 2.43 4.45
N THR A 501 10.14 2.36 3.72
CA THR A 501 10.73 1.09 3.26
C THR A 501 11.61 0.41 4.31
N ASN A 502 12.23 1.19 5.20
CA ASN A 502 12.91 0.72 6.41
C ASN A 502 12.14 1.18 7.66
N PRO A 503 10.94 0.63 7.94
CA PRO A 503 10.18 1.00 9.13
C PRO A 503 10.91 0.53 10.40
N ARG A 504 11.06 1.44 11.38
CA ARG A 504 11.50 1.04 12.73
C ARG A 504 10.46 0.10 13.34
N ALA A 505 10.91 -0.91 14.08
CA ALA A 505 10.03 -1.70 14.94
C ALA A 505 9.24 -0.81 15.90
N SER A 506 7.93 -1.01 16.00
CA SER A 506 7.10 -0.33 16.99
C SER A 506 7.36 -0.92 18.37
N ASP A 507 7.64 -0.05 19.34
CA ASP A 507 7.58 -0.42 20.75
C ASP A 507 6.10 -0.54 21.14
N ASP A 508 5.54 -1.74 21.00
CA ASP A 508 4.17 -2.09 21.43
C ASP A 508 4.04 -2.17 22.98
N GLY A 509 4.91 -1.45 23.69
CA GLY A 509 5.04 -1.43 25.15
C GLY A 509 4.08 -0.46 25.85
N PRO A 510 3.68 -0.73 27.10
CA PRO A 510 2.71 0.08 27.83
C PRO A 510 3.35 1.33 28.47
N GLY A 511 3.49 2.41 27.70
CA GLY A 511 3.82 3.74 28.26
C GLY A 511 4.17 4.80 27.23
N VAL A 512 5.16 4.52 26.40
CA VAL A 512 5.66 5.42 25.34
C VAL A 512 6.09 4.55 24.15
N GLY A 513 5.74 4.95 22.92
CA GLY A 513 6.15 4.28 21.69
C GLY A 513 6.00 5.18 20.46
N ILE A 514 6.68 4.84 19.36
CA ILE A 514 6.54 5.53 18.06
C ILE A 514 5.53 4.77 17.20
N GLY A 515 4.49 5.48 16.74
CA GLY A 515 3.54 4.99 15.75
C GLY A 515 3.58 5.85 14.48
N ILE A 516 3.86 5.23 13.34
CA ILE A 516 3.71 5.87 12.02
C ILE A 516 2.25 5.70 11.58
N MET A 517 1.51 6.79 11.49
CA MET A 517 0.13 6.80 10.99
C MET A 517 0.08 7.42 9.59
N GLU A 518 -0.31 6.63 8.58
CA GLU A 518 -0.58 7.14 7.24
C GLU A 518 -1.80 8.08 7.27
N LEU A 519 -1.68 9.25 6.63
CA LEU A 519 -2.76 10.23 6.53
C LEU A 519 -3.22 10.35 5.07
N THR A 520 -4.35 9.72 4.75
CA THR A 520 -4.92 9.78 3.40
C THR A 520 -5.26 11.23 2.99
N PRO A 521 -4.96 11.66 1.74
CA PRO A 521 -5.10 13.07 1.35
C PRO A 521 -6.53 13.64 1.22
N SER A 522 -7.58 12.87 1.49
CA SER A 522 -8.95 13.09 0.99
C SER A 522 -9.65 14.36 1.51
N ASP A 523 -9.62 14.64 2.82
CA ASP A 523 -10.67 15.46 3.46
C ASP A 523 -10.24 16.84 3.99
N GLY A 524 -9.09 17.35 3.50
CA GLY A 524 -8.43 18.53 4.05
C GLY A 524 -8.02 18.36 5.52
N SER A 525 -8.06 17.12 6.03
CA SER A 525 -7.64 16.65 7.35
C SER A 525 -6.22 17.12 7.67
N MET A 526 -5.29 16.91 6.75
CA MET A 526 -3.89 17.34 6.87
C MET A 526 -3.74 18.86 7.12
N ALA A 527 -4.54 19.69 6.45
CA ALA A 527 -4.51 21.15 6.64
C ALA A 527 -5.11 21.56 8.00
N LYS A 528 -6.09 20.81 8.52
CA LYS A 528 -6.67 20.99 9.85
C LYS A 528 -5.69 20.54 10.95
N LEU A 529 -5.06 19.37 10.79
CA LEU A 529 -4.10 18.77 11.72
C LEU A 529 -2.83 19.61 11.88
N ILE A 530 -2.22 20.05 10.77
CA ILE A 530 -1.02 20.88 10.81
C ILE A 530 -1.39 22.31 11.21
N GLY A 531 -2.46 22.87 10.63
CA GLY A 531 -2.85 24.27 10.79
C GLY A 531 -1.89 25.23 10.06
N LYS A 532 -2.30 26.49 9.91
CA LYS A 532 -1.48 27.52 9.25
C LYS A 532 -0.16 27.70 10.02
N GLY A 533 0.97 27.43 9.36
CA GLY A 533 2.30 27.52 9.97
C GLY A 533 2.59 26.49 11.07
N GLY A 534 1.89 25.34 11.09
CA GLY A 534 2.09 24.32 12.13
C GLY A 534 1.37 24.60 13.45
N ALA A 535 0.56 25.66 13.53
CA ALA A 535 -0.07 26.09 14.78
C ALA A 535 -0.98 25.03 15.43
N MET A 536 -1.63 24.15 14.66
CA MET A 536 -2.46 23.08 15.22
C MET A 536 -1.61 21.86 15.60
N LYS A 537 -0.56 21.52 14.84
CA LYS A 537 0.45 20.52 15.22
C LYS A 537 1.03 20.84 16.61
N MET A 538 1.50 22.07 16.81
CA MET A 538 2.05 22.52 18.10
C MET A 538 1.01 22.47 19.23
N LYS A 539 -0.25 22.81 18.94
CA LYS A 539 -1.34 22.74 19.92
C LYS A 539 -1.70 21.30 20.30
N ILE A 540 -1.74 20.37 19.34
CA ILE A 540 -2.01 18.95 19.58
C ILE A 540 -0.87 18.34 20.42
N ALA A 541 0.39 18.63 20.08
CA ALA A 541 1.54 18.19 20.86
C ALA A 541 1.50 18.72 22.31
N SER A 542 1.17 20.01 22.49
CA SER A 542 1.04 20.63 23.81
C SER A 542 -0.14 20.10 24.65
N ILE A 543 -1.18 19.51 24.05
CA ILE A 543 -2.35 18.98 24.76
C ILE A 543 -2.20 17.49 25.07
N SER A 544 -1.66 16.72 24.13
CA SER A 544 -1.47 15.27 24.27
C SER A 544 -0.20 14.89 25.06
N GLY A 545 0.80 15.76 25.09
CA GLY A 545 2.16 15.41 25.52
C GLY A 545 2.96 14.64 24.46
N CYS A 546 2.34 14.19 23.37
CA CYS A 546 3.02 13.46 22.32
C CYS A 546 3.77 14.39 21.35
N SER A 547 4.90 13.90 20.87
CA SER A 547 5.60 14.47 19.72
C SER A 547 4.90 14.10 18.41
N PHE A 548 4.96 14.99 17.43
CA PHE A 548 4.43 14.76 16.09
C PHE A 548 5.37 15.38 15.06
N GLU A 549 5.62 14.68 13.96
CA GLU A 549 6.24 15.25 12.77
C GLU A 549 5.46 14.85 11.50
N TYR A 550 5.63 15.65 10.44
CA TYR A 550 4.99 15.38 9.14
C TYR A 550 6.01 14.75 8.19
N MET A 551 5.93 13.42 8.02
CA MET A 551 6.83 12.60 7.22
C MET A 551 6.57 12.78 5.71
N ALA A 552 6.98 13.93 5.19
CA ALA A 552 6.91 14.34 3.79
C ALA A 552 5.52 14.21 3.12
N LYS A 553 5.48 14.41 1.80
CA LYS A 553 4.29 14.31 0.98
C LYS A 553 4.60 13.48 -0.26
N GLU A 554 4.07 12.26 -0.33
CA GLU A 554 4.09 11.52 -1.58
C GLU A 554 3.29 12.24 -2.66
N THR A 555 3.98 12.65 -3.72
CA THR A 555 3.37 12.83 -5.02
C THR A 555 3.37 11.47 -5.72
N TRP A 556 2.18 10.88 -5.93
CA TRP A 556 2.03 9.61 -6.64
C TRP A 556 2.79 9.63 -7.97
N GLY A 557 3.88 8.85 -8.04
CA GLY A 557 4.99 9.09 -8.97
C GLY A 557 5.64 7.84 -9.56
N LEU A 558 4.94 6.70 -9.57
CA LEU A 558 5.22 5.51 -10.40
C LEU A 558 6.69 5.02 -10.43
N LYS A 559 7.38 5.01 -9.28
CA LYS A 559 8.60 4.23 -9.02
C LYS A 559 8.55 3.62 -7.62
N GLY A 560 8.69 2.30 -7.52
CA GLY A 560 8.72 1.57 -6.24
C GLY A 560 7.98 0.23 -6.33
N LEU A 561 6.68 0.26 -6.58
CA LEU A 561 5.89 -0.94 -6.86
C LEU A 561 6.33 -1.56 -8.19
N SER A 562 6.98 -2.73 -8.12
CA SER A 562 7.18 -3.56 -9.30
C SER A 562 5.82 -4.08 -9.75
N ILE A 563 5.55 -4.05 -11.07
CA ILE A 563 4.28 -4.55 -11.62
C ILE A 563 4.09 -6.04 -11.28
N ALA A 564 5.19 -6.78 -11.12
CA ALA A 564 5.20 -8.17 -10.67
C ALA A 564 4.62 -8.39 -9.26
N ALA A 565 4.66 -7.41 -8.36
CA ALA A 565 4.10 -7.51 -7.01
C ALA A 565 2.59 -7.23 -6.93
N MET A 566 2.02 -6.56 -7.94
CA MET A 566 0.55 -6.34 -8.05
C MET A 566 -0.11 -7.31 -9.03
N ALA A 567 0.65 -7.98 -9.89
CA ALA A 567 0.16 -8.94 -10.87
C ALA A 567 -0.15 -10.31 -10.25
N ASN A 568 -1.23 -10.41 -9.48
CA ASN A 568 -1.85 -11.70 -9.08
C ASN A 568 -2.44 -12.49 -10.27
N LEU A 569 -2.30 -12.00 -11.50
CA LEU A 569 -2.80 -12.57 -12.74
C LEU A 569 -1.67 -12.64 -13.78
N PRO A 570 -1.57 -13.71 -14.57
CA PRO A 570 -0.60 -13.82 -15.66
C PRO A 570 -0.67 -12.66 -16.66
N ALA A 571 0.46 -12.32 -17.28
CA ALA A 571 0.56 -11.19 -18.20
C ALA A 571 -0.36 -11.31 -19.44
N ASP A 572 -0.64 -12.52 -19.91
CA ASP A 572 -1.60 -12.76 -21.00
C ASP A 572 -3.06 -12.54 -20.54
N VAL A 573 -3.39 -12.88 -19.29
CA VAL A 573 -4.70 -12.62 -18.68
C VAL A 573 -4.91 -11.11 -18.50
N LEU A 574 -3.91 -10.39 -17.98
CA LEU A 574 -3.94 -8.92 -17.88
C LEU A 574 -4.13 -8.26 -19.26
N ALA A 575 -3.44 -8.76 -20.28
CA ALA A 575 -3.59 -8.27 -21.65
C ALA A 575 -4.99 -8.57 -22.24
N GLU A 576 -5.51 -9.79 -22.08
CA GLU A 576 -6.84 -10.18 -22.56
C GLU A 576 -7.97 -9.38 -21.89
N LEU A 577 -7.89 -9.18 -20.58
CA LEU A 577 -8.84 -8.35 -19.82
C LEU A 577 -8.80 -6.89 -20.29
N LYS A 578 -7.60 -6.30 -20.44
CA LYS A 578 -7.43 -4.92 -20.93
C LYS A 578 -7.92 -4.74 -22.35
N GLU A 579 -7.62 -5.68 -23.25
CA GLU A 579 -8.06 -5.64 -24.64
C GLU A 579 -9.60 -5.74 -24.72
N THR A 580 -10.20 -6.63 -23.91
CA THR A 580 -11.66 -6.78 -23.81
C THR A 580 -12.31 -5.51 -23.25
N ALA A 581 -11.81 -4.96 -22.15
CA ALA A 581 -12.33 -3.73 -21.56
C ALA A 581 -12.19 -2.54 -22.53
N THR A 582 -11.09 -2.45 -23.28
CA THR A 582 -10.88 -1.46 -24.35
C THR A 582 -11.91 -1.59 -25.47
N LYS A 583 -12.19 -2.82 -25.94
CA LYS A 583 -13.22 -3.07 -26.98
C LYS A 583 -14.63 -2.78 -26.47
N LEU A 584 -14.92 -3.03 -25.19
CA LEU A 584 -16.18 -2.64 -24.55
C LEU A 584 -16.32 -1.12 -24.47
N CYS A 585 -15.23 -0.39 -24.22
CA CYS A 585 -15.14 1.07 -24.18
C CYS A 585 -14.94 1.73 -25.57
N ALA A 586 -15.37 1.07 -26.65
CA ALA A 586 -15.28 1.65 -27.99
C ALA A 586 -16.07 2.98 -28.10
N PRO A 587 -15.51 4.04 -28.71
CA PRO A 587 -16.13 5.37 -28.75
C PRO A 587 -17.59 5.38 -29.22
N GLY A 588 -18.44 6.10 -28.49
CA GLY A 588 -19.88 6.17 -28.74
C GLY A 588 -20.70 4.95 -28.31
N LYS A 589 -20.09 3.81 -27.99
CA LYS A 589 -20.82 2.55 -27.74
C LYS A 589 -21.15 2.31 -26.27
N GLY A 590 -22.24 1.57 -26.04
CA GLY A 590 -22.66 1.10 -24.73
C GLY A 590 -23.09 -0.37 -24.76
N PHE A 591 -23.74 -0.85 -23.69
CA PHE A 591 -24.18 -2.22 -23.55
C PHE A 591 -25.70 -2.36 -23.64
N LEU A 592 -26.15 -3.41 -24.33
CA LEU A 592 -27.51 -3.93 -24.22
C LEU A 592 -27.58 -4.88 -23.01
N ALA A 593 -28.26 -4.47 -21.94
CA ALA A 593 -28.48 -5.31 -20.77
C ALA A 593 -29.74 -6.19 -21.01
N ALA A 594 -29.52 -7.38 -21.56
CA ALA A 594 -30.53 -8.40 -21.84
C ALA A 594 -30.47 -9.56 -20.83
N ASP A 595 -30.08 -9.25 -19.58
CA ASP A 595 -29.84 -10.19 -18.49
C ASP A 595 -31.07 -10.47 -17.62
N GLU A 596 -32.28 -10.13 -18.09
CA GLU A 596 -33.51 -10.48 -17.39
C GLU A 596 -33.71 -12.02 -17.38
N SER A 597 -33.88 -12.58 -16.18
CA SER A 597 -34.13 -14.00 -15.90
C SER A 597 -35.54 -14.48 -16.25
N ALA A 598 -36.36 -13.57 -16.76
CA ALA A 598 -37.75 -13.72 -17.14
C ALA A 598 -37.99 -12.77 -18.32
N GLY A 599 -39.05 -13.01 -19.10
CA GLY A 599 -39.41 -12.19 -20.24
C GLY A 599 -39.59 -10.71 -19.86
N PRO A 600 -38.92 -9.75 -20.53
CA PRO A 600 -38.93 -8.34 -20.12
C PRO A 600 -40.28 -7.64 -20.33
N TRP A 601 -41.30 -8.34 -20.84
CA TRP A 601 -42.62 -7.80 -21.21
C TRP A 601 -43.31 -7.04 -20.06
N LEU A 602 -43.31 -7.61 -18.87
CA LEU A 602 -43.89 -6.99 -17.67
C LEU A 602 -43.18 -5.67 -17.31
N ARG A 603 -41.87 -5.56 -17.57
CA ARG A 603 -41.08 -4.36 -17.28
C ARG A 603 -41.31 -3.22 -18.27
N ALA A 604 -41.93 -3.49 -19.42
CA ALA A 604 -42.31 -2.48 -20.40
C ALA A 604 -43.53 -1.63 -19.96
N GLY A 605 -44.36 -2.13 -19.03
CA GLY A 605 -45.48 -1.39 -18.44
C GLY A 605 -46.72 -1.23 -19.33
N HIS A 606 -46.90 -2.10 -20.33
CA HIS A 606 -47.89 -1.97 -21.40
C HIS A 606 -48.81 -3.21 -21.46
N ALA A 607 -50.14 -3.03 -21.47
CA ALA A 607 -51.10 -4.12 -21.25
C ALA A 607 -51.01 -5.26 -22.27
N GLU A 608 -50.82 -4.96 -23.57
CA GLU A 608 -50.66 -6.03 -24.58
C GLU A 608 -49.29 -6.70 -24.53
N ALA A 609 -48.27 -6.04 -23.95
CA ALA A 609 -46.96 -6.65 -23.76
C ALA A 609 -47.00 -7.62 -22.56
N ALA A 610 -47.72 -7.27 -21.49
CA ALA A 610 -47.93 -8.13 -20.33
C ALA A 610 -48.66 -9.45 -20.65
N LYS A 611 -49.33 -9.56 -21.82
CA LYS A 611 -49.99 -10.78 -22.31
C LYS A 611 -49.05 -11.74 -23.05
N ILE A 612 -47.80 -11.37 -23.33
CA ILE A 612 -46.84 -12.28 -23.98
C ILE A 612 -46.50 -13.41 -22.99
N PRO A 613 -46.74 -14.70 -23.32
CA PRO A 613 -46.42 -15.81 -22.42
C PRO A 613 -44.91 -15.89 -22.17
N ASP A 614 -44.48 -16.00 -20.91
CA ASP A 614 -43.06 -16.09 -20.55
C ASP A 614 -42.54 -17.54 -20.64
N VAL A 615 -42.52 -18.05 -21.86
CA VAL A 615 -41.99 -19.39 -22.22
C VAL A 615 -40.61 -19.27 -22.88
N ILE A 616 -39.84 -20.36 -22.85
CA ILE A 616 -38.45 -20.43 -23.32
C ILE A 616 -38.34 -19.98 -24.79
N GLU A 617 -39.32 -20.35 -25.60
CA GLU A 617 -39.42 -20.07 -27.03
C GLU A 617 -39.61 -18.57 -27.30
N ASN A 618 -40.43 -17.89 -26.49
CA ASN A 618 -40.65 -16.45 -26.60
C ASN A 618 -39.44 -15.66 -26.12
N ARG A 619 -38.76 -16.13 -25.06
CA ARG A 619 -37.47 -15.56 -24.65
C ARG A 619 -36.42 -15.73 -25.75
N ALA A 620 -36.26 -16.93 -26.31
CA ALA A 620 -35.34 -17.19 -27.41
C ALA A 620 -35.63 -16.31 -28.64
N ALA A 621 -36.90 -16.25 -29.07
CA ALA A 621 -37.32 -15.46 -30.24
C ALA A 621 -37.05 -13.96 -30.05
N TYR A 622 -37.32 -13.41 -28.86
CA TYR A 622 -37.03 -12.02 -28.56
C TYR A 622 -35.53 -11.73 -28.51
N ARG A 623 -34.75 -12.57 -27.81
CA ARG A 623 -33.29 -12.40 -27.69
C ARG A 623 -32.60 -12.52 -29.06
N SER A 624 -32.91 -13.56 -29.86
CA SER A 624 -32.42 -13.68 -31.23
C SER A 624 -32.86 -12.50 -32.11
N MET A 625 -34.10 -12.00 -31.97
CA MET A 625 -34.53 -10.78 -32.67
C MET A 625 -33.67 -9.56 -32.31
N CYS A 626 -33.42 -9.31 -31.03
CA CYS A 626 -32.55 -8.22 -30.60
C CYS A 626 -31.12 -8.38 -31.14
N PHE A 627 -30.50 -9.55 -30.94
CA PHE A 627 -29.10 -9.79 -31.31
C PHE A 627 -28.89 -9.81 -32.82
N SER A 628 -29.88 -10.27 -33.60
CA SER A 628 -29.86 -10.26 -35.08
C SER A 628 -30.24 -8.91 -35.71
N THR A 629 -30.29 -7.81 -34.94
CA THR A 629 -30.61 -6.47 -35.46
C THR A 629 -29.50 -5.94 -36.38
N PRO A 630 -29.78 -5.64 -37.66
CA PRO A 630 -28.74 -5.26 -38.64
C PRO A 630 -27.96 -3.99 -38.27
N GLY A 631 -26.66 -4.14 -38.02
CA GLY A 631 -25.77 -3.03 -37.63
C GLY A 631 -26.02 -2.49 -36.23
N LEU A 632 -26.56 -3.29 -35.30
CA LEU A 632 -26.66 -2.90 -33.89
C LEU A 632 -25.27 -2.64 -33.25
N SER A 633 -24.25 -3.34 -33.73
CA SER A 633 -22.84 -3.18 -33.35
C SER A 633 -22.21 -1.84 -33.75
N GLU A 634 -22.92 -0.97 -34.49
CA GLU A 634 -22.53 0.43 -34.65
C GLU A 634 -22.56 1.17 -33.29
N TYR A 635 -23.51 0.83 -32.42
CA TYR A 635 -23.81 1.54 -31.16
C TYR A 635 -23.68 0.66 -29.90
N ILE A 636 -23.72 -0.67 -30.05
CA ILE A 636 -23.57 -1.63 -28.96
C ILE A 636 -22.20 -2.30 -29.06
N SER A 637 -21.41 -2.26 -27.98
CA SER A 637 -20.15 -3.00 -27.86
C SER A 637 -20.33 -4.34 -27.15
N GLY A 638 -21.17 -4.38 -26.11
CA GLY A 638 -21.41 -5.56 -25.27
C GLY A 638 -22.89 -5.90 -25.11
N VAL A 639 -23.21 -7.19 -24.98
CA VAL A 639 -24.55 -7.71 -24.69
C VAL A 639 -24.48 -8.55 -23.41
N ILE A 640 -25.18 -8.12 -22.36
CA ILE A 640 -25.27 -8.90 -21.11
C ILE A 640 -26.38 -9.94 -21.25
N LEU A 641 -26.11 -11.19 -20.93
CA LEU A 641 -27.03 -12.32 -21.04
C LEU A 641 -27.42 -12.86 -19.67
N HIS A 642 -28.62 -13.45 -19.60
CA HIS A 642 -28.99 -14.39 -18.54
C HIS A 642 -28.33 -15.76 -18.79
N TRP A 643 -28.17 -16.57 -17.73
CA TRP A 643 -27.57 -17.90 -17.83
C TRP A 643 -28.31 -18.81 -18.82
N GLU A 644 -29.65 -18.76 -18.83
CA GLU A 644 -30.46 -19.46 -19.85
C GLU A 644 -30.02 -19.05 -21.27
N THR A 645 -30.02 -17.75 -21.56
CA THR A 645 -29.72 -17.21 -22.91
C THR A 645 -28.28 -17.47 -23.36
N LEU A 646 -27.32 -17.58 -22.44
CA LEU A 646 -25.92 -17.94 -22.78
C LEU A 646 -25.82 -19.39 -23.32
N PHE A 647 -26.65 -20.30 -22.81
CA PHE A 647 -26.69 -21.71 -23.22
C PHE A 647 -27.82 -22.04 -24.21
N GLN A 648 -28.59 -21.04 -24.62
CA GLN A 648 -29.73 -21.16 -25.55
C GLN A 648 -29.29 -21.03 -27.01
N ASP A 649 -29.98 -21.76 -27.87
CA ASP A 649 -29.94 -21.62 -29.32
C ASP A 649 -31.24 -20.97 -29.81
N ASP A 650 -31.23 -20.34 -30.98
CA ASP A 650 -32.44 -19.78 -31.58
C ASP A 650 -33.28 -20.82 -32.35
N ALA A 651 -34.41 -20.39 -32.92
CA ALA A 651 -35.33 -21.26 -33.65
C ALA A 651 -34.75 -21.90 -34.93
N THR A 652 -33.51 -21.57 -35.31
CA THR A 652 -32.75 -22.23 -36.39
C THR A 652 -31.68 -23.20 -35.89
N GLY A 653 -31.54 -23.35 -34.57
CA GLY A 653 -30.47 -24.13 -33.94
C GLY A 653 -29.13 -23.40 -33.88
N LYS A 654 -29.10 -22.07 -34.02
CA LYS A 654 -27.87 -21.27 -33.91
C LYS A 654 -27.68 -20.76 -32.47
N PRO A 655 -26.52 -20.97 -31.83
CA PRO A 655 -26.24 -20.43 -30.51
C PRO A 655 -26.37 -18.91 -30.43
N MET A 656 -27.00 -18.39 -29.36
CA MET A 656 -27.16 -16.95 -29.15
C MET A 656 -25.81 -16.20 -29.16
N VAL A 657 -24.78 -16.83 -28.59
CA VAL A 657 -23.39 -16.34 -28.61
C VAL A 657 -22.90 -16.07 -30.04
N ASP A 658 -23.17 -16.99 -30.97
CA ASP A 658 -22.72 -16.90 -32.37
C ASP A 658 -23.51 -15.86 -33.18
N ILE A 659 -24.69 -15.45 -32.70
CA ILE A 659 -25.46 -14.33 -33.25
C ILE A 659 -24.82 -13.01 -32.80
N ILE A 660 -24.44 -12.91 -31.53
CA ILE A 660 -23.82 -11.72 -30.92
C ILE A 660 -22.43 -11.47 -31.51
N THR A 661 -21.55 -12.48 -31.48
CA THR A 661 -20.18 -12.40 -32.02
C THR A 661 -20.17 -12.24 -33.54
N GLY A 662 -21.03 -12.98 -34.25
CA GLY A 662 -21.17 -12.88 -35.70
C GLY A 662 -21.65 -11.52 -36.20
N ASN A 663 -22.35 -10.75 -35.36
CA ASN A 663 -22.73 -9.36 -35.64
C ASN A 663 -21.71 -8.32 -35.11
N GLY A 664 -20.57 -8.74 -34.55
CA GLY A 664 -19.50 -7.85 -34.10
C GLY A 664 -19.75 -7.22 -32.72
N MET A 665 -20.53 -7.87 -31.85
CA MET A 665 -20.70 -7.49 -30.44
C MET A 665 -20.04 -8.52 -29.52
N ILE A 666 -19.69 -8.11 -28.30
CA ILE A 666 -19.11 -8.98 -27.28
C ILE A 666 -20.24 -9.57 -26.41
N PRO A 667 -20.30 -10.90 -26.20
CA PRO A 667 -21.20 -11.51 -25.23
C PRO A 667 -20.63 -11.42 -23.80
N GLY A 668 -21.51 -11.15 -22.84
CA GLY A 668 -21.21 -11.16 -21.40
C GLY A 668 -22.33 -11.81 -20.60
N ILE A 669 -22.06 -12.10 -19.33
CA ILE A 669 -22.93 -12.97 -18.50
C ILE A 669 -23.27 -12.32 -17.16
N LYS A 670 -24.55 -12.28 -16.80
CA LYS A 670 -24.97 -12.05 -15.41
C LYS A 670 -24.66 -13.30 -14.58
N VAL A 671 -23.84 -13.14 -13.55
CA VAL A 671 -23.38 -14.24 -12.69
C VAL A 671 -23.90 -14.16 -11.25
N ASP A 672 -24.51 -13.05 -10.82
CA ASP A 672 -25.17 -12.99 -9.51
C ASP A 672 -26.44 -13.87 -9.47
N LYS A 673 -26.71 -14.50 -8.31
CA LYS A 673 -27.93 -15.29 -8.04
C LYS A 673 -29.04 -14.43 -7.38
N ALA A 674 -29.01 -13.10 -7.62
CA ALA A 674 -29.87 -12.09 -7.01
C ALA A 674 -29.77 -12.01 -5.47
N TYR A 675 -30.53 -11.09 -4.88
CA TYR A 675 -30.57 -10.81 -3.44
C TYR A 675 -31.83 -11.42 -2.80
N ASP A 676 -31.78 -11.62 -1.48
CA ASP A 676 -32.89 -12.18 -0.71
C ASP A 676 -33.73 -11.09 -0.05
N LYS A 677 -35.06 -11.13 -0.24
CA LYS A 677 -36.00 -10.18 0.36
C LYS A 677 -36.26 -10.42 1.86
N LYS A 678 -35.76 -11.52 2.43
CA LYS A 678 -35.64 -11.67 3.90
C LYS A 678 -34.64 -10.66 4.48
N GLY A 679 -33.68 -10.19 3.67
CA GLY A 679 -32.70 -9.18 4.03
C GLY A 679 -31.66 -9.63 5.05
N MET A 680 -30.82 -8.68 5.46
CA MET A 680 -29.80 -8.84 6.48
C MET A 680 -30.40 -8.62 7.86
N TRP A 681 -30.14 -9.56 8.78
CA TRP A 681 -30.69 -9.53 10.12
C TRP A 681 -30.26 -8.26 10.88
N GLY A 682 -31.21 -7.57 11.50
CA GLY A 682 -30.97 -6.32 12.24
C GLY A 682 -30.85 -5.06 11.37
N THR A 683 -31.03 -5.14 10.04
CA THR A 683 -31.11 -3.95 9.17
C THR A 683 -32.53 -3.42 9.04
N ASP A 684 -32.66 -2.13 8.71
CA ASP A 684 -33.93 -1.42 8.71
C ASP A 684 -34.72 -1.58 7.41
N VAL A 685 -36.05 -1.52 7.47
CA VAL A 685 -36.92 -1.72 6.29
C VAL A 685 -36.91 -0.48 5.39
N GLY A 686 -36.31 -0.61 4.22
CA GLY A 686 -36.19 0.46 3.24
C GLY A 686 -37.39 0.62 2.30
N PRO A 687 -37.36 1.63 1.40
CA PRO A 687 -38.43 1.96 0.45
C PRO A 687 -38.80 0.87 -0.57
N LEU A 688 -38.04 -0.22 -0.71
CA LEU A 688 -38.44 -1.42 -1.47
C LEU A 688 -39.39 -2.35 -0.70
N GLY A 689 -39.71 -2.05 0.56
CA GLY A 689 -40.63 -2.85 1.39
C GLY A 689 -39.98 -4.09 2.02
N HIS A 690 -38.64 -4.11 2.11
CA HIS A 690 -37.87 -5.15 2.79
C HIS A 690 -36.63 -4.54 3.47
N PRO A 691 -35.98 -5.26 4.42
CA PRO A 691 -34.70 -4.83 5.02
C PRO A 691 -33.61 -4.64 3.96
N GLU A 692 -32.44 -4.13 4.35
CA GLU A 692 -31.27 -4.10 3.47
C GLU A 692 -30.84 -5.53 3.11
N VAL A 693 -30.12 -5.69 1.99
CA VAL A 693 -29.97 -7.00 1.34
C VAL A 693 -28.52 -7.28 0.94
N SER A 694 -28.15 -8.55 1.00
CA SER A 694 -26.93 -9.08 0.39
C SER A 694 -27.29 -9.88 -0.87
N THR A 695 -26.44 -9.80 -1.90
CA THR A 695 -26.59 -10.54 -3.15
C THR A 695 -25.82 -11.86 -3.09
N LYS A 696 -26.45 -12.95 -3.53
CA LYS A 696 -25.93 -14.32 -3.42
C LYS A 696 -25.19 -14.78 -4.67
N GLY A 697 -24.38 -15.82 -4.51
CA GLY A 697 -23.85 -16.63 -5.62
C GLY A 697 -22.32 -16.68 -5.77
N LEU A 698 -21.56 -16.34 -4.73
CA LEU A 698 -20.09 -16.47 -4.74
C LEU A 698 -19.62 -17.94 -4.68
N ASP A 699 -20.42 -18.79 -4.02
CA ASP A 699 -20.08 -20.16 -3.57
C ASP A 699 -19.53 -21.08 -4.67
N ASP A 700 -20.10 -20.95 -5.88
CA ASP A 700 -19.83 -21.72 -7.10
C ASP A 700 -19.54 -20.77 -8.29
N LEU A 701 -19.03 -19.56 -7.99
CA LEU A 701 -18.82 -18.51 -8.99
C LEU A 701 -17.68 -18.84 -9.96
N GLN A 702 -16.58 -19.43 -9.48
CA GLN A 702 -15.39 -19.67 -10.29
C GLN A 702 -15.69 -20.68 -11.40
N GLU A 703 -16.36 -21.78 -11.07
CA GLU A 703 -16.80 -22.79 -12.03
C GLU A 703 -17.79 -22.20 -13.05
N ARG A 704 -18.71 -21.32 -12.62
CA ARG A 704 -19.62 -20.62 -13.54
C ARG A 704 -18.89 -19.66 -14.48
N CYS A 705 -17.90 -18.92 -13.99
CA CYS A 705 -17.11 -18.00 -14.81
C CYS A 705 -16.28 -18.77 -15.85
N ALA A 706 -15.59 -19.85 -15.45
CA ALA A 706 -14.86 -20.73 -16.36
C ALA A 706 -15.78 -21.36 -17.44
N GLN A 707 -16.96 -21.84 -17.04
CA GLN A 707 -17.98 -22.35 -17.97
C GLN A 707 -18.47 -21.28 -18.95
N ALA A 708 -18.74 -20.07 -18.46
CA ALA A 708 -19.23 -18.97 -19.30
C ALA A 708 -18.17 -18.47 -20.28
N TYR A 709 -16.91 -18.34 -19.84
CA TYR A 709 -15.77 -18.01 -20.70
C TYR A 709 -15.60 -19.06 -21.82
N LYS A 710 -15.72 -20.35 -21.47
CA LYS A 710 -15.68 -21.47 -22.42
C LYS A 710 -16.86 -21.49 -23.40
N LYS A 711 -18.07 -21.10 -22.97
CA LYS A 711 -19.24 -20.92 -23.87
C LYS A 711 -19.15 -19.64 -24.72
N GLY A 712 -18.21 -18.74 -24.42
CA GLY A 712 -17.83 -17.62 -25.29
C GLY A 712 -17.97 -16.22 -24.67
N ALA A 713 -18.47 -16.10 -23.43
CA ALA A 713 -18.54 -14.81 -22.74
C ALA A 713 -17.13 -14.22 -22.51
N ARG A 714 -17.00 -12.89 -22.50
CA ARG A 714 -15.73 -12.20 -22.18
C ARG A 714 -15.83 -11.15 -21.08
N PHE A 715 -17.03 -10.88 -20.59
CA PHE A 715 -17.23 -10.03 -19.43
C PHE A 715 -18.40 -10.55 -18.57
N ALA A 716 -18.38 -10.21 -17.29
CA ALA A 716 -19.37 -10.63 -16.31
C ALA A 716 -20.15 -9.43 -15.77
N LYS A 717 -21.27 -9.69 -15.11
CA LYS A 717 -22.07 -8.67 -14.40
C LYS A 717 -22.63 -9.21 -13.10
N TRP A 718 -22.53 -8.41 -12.03
CA TRP A 718 -23.06 -8.72 -10.70
C TRP A 718 -23.69 -7.47 -10.09
N ARG A 719 -24.95 -7.56 -9.66
CA ARG A 719 -25.72 -6.44 -9.10
C ARG A 719 -25.83 -6.51 -7.57
N ASN A 720 -25.30 -5.50 -6.87
CA ASN A 720 -25.66 -5.22 -5.48
C ASN A 720 -26.69 -4.09 -5.39
N VAL A 721 -27.39 -4.00 -4.26
CA VAL A 721 -28.61 -3.19 -4.11
C VAL A 721 -28.61 -2.46 -2.77
N LEU A 722 -28.49 -1.13 -2.84
CA LEU A 722 -28.54 -0.24 -1.69
C LEU A 722 -29.79 0.63 -1.75
N GLN A 723 -30.44 0.84 -0.59
CA GLN A 723 -31.66 1.62 -0.46
C GLN A 723 -31.37 2.98 0.20
N LEU A 724 -32.08 4.04 -0.20
CA LEU A 724 -31.93 5.37 0.40
C LEU A 724 -33.15 5.77 1.23
N ASP A 725 -32.96 5.93 2.54
CA ASP A 725 -33.96 6.49 3.47
C ASP A 725 -33.25 7.39 4.49
N PRO A 726 -33.22 8.72 4.28
CA PRO A 726 -32.55 9.66 5.17
C PRO A 726 -33.07 9.64 6.61
N LYS A 727 -34.33 9.23 6.83
CA LYS A 727 -34.98 9.21 8.15
C LYS A 727 -34.56 8.00 8.99
N LYS A 728 -34.07 6.94 8.32
CA LYS A 728 -33.49 5.74 8.94
C LYS A 728 -31.97 5.63 8.77
N GLY A 729 -31.35 6.58 8.08
CA GLY A 729 -29.92 6.56 7.77
C GLY A 729 -29.49 5.49 6.76
N LEU A 730 -30.40 5.03 5.88
CA LEU A 730 -30.07 4.01 4.88
C LEU A 730 -29.35 4.64 3.67
N PRO A 731 -28.24 4.04 3.19
CA PRO A 731 -27.80 2.68 3.50
C PRO A 731 -26.88 2.62 4.73
N SER A 732 -27.06 1.58 5.55
CA SER A 732 -26.23 1.38 6.75
C SER A 732 -24.79 1.00 6.39
N ASP A 733 -23.85 1.24 7.31
CA ASP A 733 -22.45 0.83 7.12
C ASP A 733 -22.30 -0.68 6.91
N LEU A 734 -23.20 -1.50 7.48
CA LEU A 734 -23.24 -2.95 7.24
C LEU A 734 -23.60 -3.27 5.78
N ALA A 735 -24.63 -2.63 5.23
CA ALA A 735 -25.05 -2.85 3.84
C ALA A 735 -24.02 -2.34 2.83
N ILE A 736 -23.35 -1.22 3.13
CA ILE A 736 -22.23 -0.72 2.33
C ILE A 736 -21.07 -1.72 2.38
N MET A 737 -20.67 -2.17 3.57
CA MET A 737 -19.56 -3.11 3.77
C MET A 737 -19.79 -4.44 3.03
N ASP A 738 -20.96 -5.07 3.19
CA ASP A 738 -21.33 -6.28 2.46
C ASP A 738 -21.33 -6.04 0.94
N THR A 739 -21.89 -4.91 0.51
CA THR A 739 -21.95 -4.54 -0.91
C THR A 739 -20.56 -4.46 -1.55
N VAL A 740 -19.63 -3.74 -0.92
CA VAL A 740 -18.32 -3.47 -1.54
C VAL A 740 -17.41 -4.70 -1.50
N HIS A 741 -17.44 -5.46 -0.41
CA HIS A 741 -16.69 -6.71 -0.24
C HIS A 741 -17.19 -7.79 -1.22
N THR A 742 -18.51 -7.98 -1.34
CA THR A 742 -19.10 -8.95 -2.26
C THR A 742 -18.76 -8.64 -3.71
N LEU A 743 -18.83 -7.36 -4.13
CA LEU A 743 -18.44 -6.95 -5.48
C LEU A 743 -16.93 -7.08 -5.73
N ALA A 744 -16.08 -6.84 -4.73
CA ALA A 744 -14.64 -7.01 -4.87
C ALA A 744 -14.24 -8.49 -4.99
N ARG A 745 -14.84 -9.39 -4.20
CA ARG A 745 -14.68 -10.85 -4.35
C ARG A 745 -15.18 -11.35 -5.70
N TYR A 746 -16.34 -10.89 -6.17
CA TYR A 746 -16.86 -11.22 -7.50
C TYR A 746 -15.89 -10.77 -8.61
N ALA A 747 -15.35 -9.55 -8.52
CA ALA A 747 -14.42 -9.02 -9.51
C ALA A 747 -13.14 -9.84 -9.59
N SER A 748 -12.58 -10.26 -8.45
CA SER A 748 -11.38 -11.10 -8.36
C SER A 748 -11.57 -12.44 -9.08
N ILE A 749 -12.67 -13.13 -8.77
CA ILE A 749 -13.02 -14.43 -9.37
C ILE A 749 -13.35 -14.30 -10.88
N CYS A 750 -13.87 -13.17 -11.33
CA CYS A 750 -14.06 -12.95 -12.77
C CYS A 750 -12.73 -12.77 -13.49
N GLN A 751 -11.78 -12.03 -12.91
CA GLN A 751 -10.49 -11.79 -13.55
C GLN A 751 -9.57 -13.03 -13.55
N SER A 752 -9.64 -13.91 -12.54
CA SER A 752 -8.95 -15.22 -12.61
C SER A 752 -9.45 -16.07 -13.79
N GLU A 753 -10.75 -16.04 -14.05
CA GLU A 753 -11.40 -16.76 -15.15
C GLU A 753 -11.53 -15.95 -16.45
N ARG A 754 -10.67 -14.94 -16.66
CA ARG A 754 -10.55 -14.15 -17.90
C ARG A 754 -11.83 -13.41 -18.32
N LEU A 755 -12.71 -13.07 -17.38
CA LEU A 755 -13.89 -12.24 -17.60
C LEU A 755 -13.68 -10.83 -17.02
N VAL A 756 -13.85 -9.79 -17.84
CA VAL A 756 -13.89 -8.39 -17.36
C VAL A 756 -15.12 -8.20 -16.45
N PRO A 757 -14.98 -7.83 -15.16
CA PRO A 757 -16.14 -7.61 -14.30
C PRO A 757 -16.77 -6.24 -14.54
N ILE A 758 -18.09 -6.22 -14.82
CA ILE A 758 -18.93 -5.06 -14.58
C ILE A 758 -19.23 -5.01 -13.07
N VAL A 759 -18.79 -3.95 -12.39
CA VAL A 759 -19.05 -3.70 -10.97
C VAL A 759 -20.30 -2.82 -10.84
N GLU A 760 -21.44 -3.38 -10.40
CA GLU A 760 -22.77 -2.70 -10.32
C GLU A 760 -23.24 -2.54 -8.85
N PRO A 761 -22.74 -1.53 -8.10
CA PRO A 761 -23.25 -1.15 -6.79
C PRO A 761 -24.45 -0.21 -6.96
N GLU A 762 -25.63 -0.76 -7.27
CA GLU A 762 -26.81 0.08 -7.55
C GLU A 762 -27.43 0.64 -6.27
N ILE A 763 -27.35 1.97 -6.11
CA ILE A 763 -28.25 2.70 -5.22
C ILE A 763 -29.58 2.92 -5.96
N VAL A 764 -30.68 2.40 -5.40
CA VAL A 764 -32.00 2.47 -6.05
C VAL A 764 -32.68 3.82 -5.82
N PRO A 765 -33.44 4.35 -6.80
CA PRO A 765 -34.11 5.65 -6.68
C PRO A 765 -35.39 5.61 -5.82
N ASN A 766 -35.82 4.44 -5.35
CA ASN A 766 -37.05 4.29 -4.58
C ASN A 766 -36.93 5.05 -3.24
N GLY A 767 -37.93 5.85 -2.89
CA GLY A 767 -37.93 6.71 -1.69
C GLY A 767 -38.34 8.15 -2.00
N ASP A 768 -38.29 9.02 -0.99
CA ASP A 768 -38.58 10.45 -1.05
C ASP A 768 -37.36 11.35 -0.80
N HIS A 769 -36.15 10.77 -0.86
CA HIS A 769 -34.88 11.47 -0.70
C HIS A 769 -34.64 12.53 -1.78
N ASP A 770 -33.91 13.59 -1.40
CA ASP A 770 -33.40 14.58 -2.34
C ASP A 770 -32.16 14.07 -3.10
N ILE A 771 -31.68 14.88 -4.05
CA ILE A 771 -30.52 14.55 -4.90
C ILE A 771 -29.18 14.72 -4.17
N ASP A 772 -29.11 15.53 -3.12
CA ASP A 772 -27.87 15.80 -2.40
C ASP A 772 -27.54 14.64 -1.44
N TYR A 773 -28.56 14.02 -0.84
CA TYR A 773 -28.42 12.75 -0.12
C TYR A 773 -28.00 11.61 -1.05
N CYS A 774 -28.56 11.54 -2.26
CA CYS A 774 -28.12 10.59 -3.28
C CYS A 774 -26.65 10.84 -3.68
N CYS A 775 -26.25 12.10 -3.84
CA CYS A 775 -24.86 12.50 -4.09
C CYS A 775 -23.93 12.02 -2.97
N GLN A 776 -24.27 12.32 -1.71
CA GLN A 776 -23.49 11.96 -0.53
C GLN A 776 -23.33 10.44 -0.38
N MET A 777 -24.42 9.67 -0.54
CA MET A 777 -24.37 8.21 -0.41
C MET A 777 -23.68 7.56 -1.60
N THR A 778 -23.82 8.10 -2.82
CA THR A 778 -23.06 7.60 -3.98
C THR A 778 -21.55 7.87 -3.80
N GLU A 779 -21.15 9.02 -3.27
CA GLU A 779 -19.74 9.31 -2.96
C GLU A 779 -19.19 8.38 -1.86
N LYS A 780 -19.95 8.15 -0.78
CA LYS A 780 -19.59 7.20 0.29
C LYS A 780 -19.42 5.77 -0.24
N VAL A 781 -20.38 5.28 -1.02
CA VAL A 781 -20.39 3.92 -1.57
C VAL A 781 -19.29 3.71 -2.59
N LEU A 782 -19.07 4.64 -3.53
CA LEU A 782 -18.00 4.49 -4.52
C LEU A 782 -16.61 4.58 -3.90
N SER A 783 -16.40 5.45 -2.90
CA SER A 783 -15.12 5.52 -2.16
C SER A 783 -14.81 4.19 -1.48
N ALA A 784 -15.78 3.62 -0.76
CA ALA A 784 -15.66 2.29 -0.15
C ALA A 784 -15.47 1.18 -1.20
N GLN A 785 -16.14 1.29 -2.36
CA GLN A 785 -16.03 0.31 -3.42
C GLN A 785 -14.62 0.27 -4.03
N PHE A 786 -14.02 1.42 -4.33
CA PHE A 786 -12.68 1.46 -4.90
C PHE A 786 -11.59 1.09 -3.88
N LYS A 787 -11.79 1.37 -2.59
CA LYS A 787 -10.94 0.79 -1.53
C LYS A 787 -11.02 -0.74 -1.52
N ALA A 788 -12.22 -1.32 -1.53
CA ALA A 788 -12.39 -2.77 -1.58
C ALA A 788 -11.82 -3.41 -2.87
N LEU A 789 -11.94 -2.75 -4.03
CA LEU A 789 -11.32 -3.21 -5.28
C LEU A 789 -9.78 -3.19 -5.19
N ALA A 790 -9.18 -2.20 -4.51
CA ALA A 790 -7.73 -2.17 -4.27
C ALA A 790 -7.30 -3.28 -3.29
N ASP A 791 -8.07 -3.49 -2.21
CA ASP A 791 -7.81 -4.52 -1.19
C ASP A 791 -7.90 -5.96 -1.73
N HIS A 792 -8.74 -6.18 -2.74
CA HIS A 792 -8.83 -7.45 -3.48
C HIS A 792 -7.93 -7.49 -4.73
N HIS A 793 -7.01 -6.53 -4.88
CA HIS A 793 -6.01 -6.47 -5.95
C HIS A 793 -6.59 -6.50 -7.38
N ILE A 794 -7.76 -5.85 -7.57
CA ILE A 794 -8.47 -5.86 -8.85
C ILE A 794 -7.75 -5.01 -9.90
N TYR A 795 -7.51 -5.61 -11.07
CA TYR A 795 -6.87 -4.93 -12.19
C TYR A 795 -7.86 -3.97 -12.86
N LEU A 796 -7.76 -2.66 -12.56
CA LEU A 796 -8.78 -1.68 -12.95
C LEU A 796 -8.87 -1.46 -14.46
N GLU A 797 -7.76 -1.50 -15.22
CA GLU A 797 -7.85 -1.44 -16.70
C GLU A 797 -8.51 -2.68 -17.33
N GLY A 798 -8.69 -3.74 -16.55
CA GLY A 798 -9.40 -4.98 -16.91
C GLY A 798 -10.80 -5.10 -16.30
N ALA A 799 -11.41 -3.99 -15.85
CA ALA A 799 -12.74 -3.92 -15.25
C ALA A 799 -13.57 -2.77 -15.87
N VAL A 800 -14.88 -2.68 -15.57
CA VAL A 800 -15.72 -1.51 -15.88
C VAL A 800 -16.72 -1.23 -14.75
N LEU A 801 -17.07 0.05 -14.52
CA LEU A 801 -18.03 0.44 -13.49
C LEU A 801 -19.44 0.59 -14.07
N LYS A 802 -20.48 0.19 -13.33
CA LYS A 802 -21.90 0.42 -13.64
C LYS A 802 -22.64 1.02 -12.44
N PRO A 803 -22.52 2.34 -12.22
CA PRO A 803 -23.18 3.02 -11.10
C PRO A 803 -24.60 3.46 -11.50
N ASN A 804 -25.39 3.84 -10.49
CA ASN A 804 -26.53 4.72 -10.70
C ASN A 804 -26.06 6.12 -11.16
N MET A 805 -26.95 6.86 -11.84
CA MET A 805 -26.82 8.31 -11.89
C MET A 805 -27.24 8.91 -10.53
N VAL A 806 -26.70 10.06 -10.16
CA VAL A 806 -27.14 10.81 -8.97
C VAL A 806 -28.46 11.51 -9.30
N LYS A 807 -29.55 11.07 -8.68
CA LYS A 807 -30.93 11.54 -8.92
C LYS A 807 -31.66 11.78 -7.59
N ASN A 808 -32.74 12.56 -7.62
CA ASN A 808 -33.72 12.54 -6.53
C ASN A 808 -34.46 11.19 -6.50
N GLY A 809 -35.09 10.90 -5.36
CA GLY A 809 -35.94 9.73 -5.21
C GLY A 809 -37.24 9.83 -6.02
N LEU A 810 -37.87 8.68 -6.30
CA LEU A 810 -39.10 8.57 -7.10
C LEU A 810 -40.30 9.37 -6.54
N LYS A 811 -40.27 9.76 -5.26
CA LYS A 811 -41.25 10.63 -4.59
C LYS A 811 -40.67 11.99 -4.16
N GLY A 812 -39.39 12.23 -4.40
CA GLY A 812 -38.69 13.48 -4.06
C GLY A 812 -38.86 14.56 -5.13
N THR A 813 -38.35 15.77 -4.85
CA THR A 813 -38.40 16.89 -5.79
C THR A 813 -37.56 16.61 -7.04
N LYS A 814 -38.19 16.63 -8.22
CA LYS A 814 -37.52 16.33 -9.50
C LYS A 814 -36.37 17.30 -9.80
N ALA A 815 -35.16 16.76 -9.90
CA ALA A 815 -33.97 17.48 -10.31
C ALA A 815 -33.94 17.73 -11.84
N SER A 816 -33.21 18.77 -12.25
CA SER A 816 -32.98 19.02 -13.68
C SER A 816 -31.90 18.08 -14.24
N ALA A 817 -31.93 17.81 -15.56
CA ALA A 817 -30.88 17.04 -16.22
C ALA A 817 -29.48 17.67 -16.05
N GLU A 818 -29.38 19.00 -15.95
CA GLU A 818 -28.13 19.68 -15.61
C GLU A 818 -27.68 19.40 -14.18
N THR A 819 -28.61 19.37 -13.21
CA THR A 819 -28.30 19.07 -11.80
C THR A 819 -27.82 17.64 -11.66
N ILE A 820 -28.54 16.69 -12.27
CA ILE A 820 -28.17 15.27 -12.36
C ILE A 820 -26.78 15.11 -12.99
N ALA A 821 -26.53 15.78 -14.12
CA ALA A 821 -25.24 15.73 -14.79
C ALA A 821 -24.08 16.30 -13.94
N LYS A 822 -24.27 17.47 -13.33
CA LYS A 822 -23.26 18.13 -12.49
C LYS A 822 -22.90 17.30 -11.27
N LEU A 823 -23.90 16.84 -10.52
CA LEU A 823 -23.66 16.05 -9.30
C LEU A 823 -23.10 14.66 -9.64
N THR A 824 -23.64 13.96 -10.65
CA THR A 824 -23.11 12.65 -11.04
C THR A 824 -21.64 12.74 -11.46
N VAL A 825 -21.28 13.70 -12.32
CA VAL A 825 -19.88 13.84 -12.77
C VAL A 825 -18.96 14.30 -11.64
N GLN A 826 -19.42 15.19 -10.76
CA GLN A 826 -18.67 15.57 -9.54
C GLN A 826 -18.38 14.37 -8.65
N THR A 827 -19.38 13.52 -8.39
CA THR A 827 -19.26 12.30 -7.60
C THR A 827 -18.25 11.32 -8.20
N LEU A 828 -18.30 11.10 -9.53
CA LEU A 828 -17.33 10.24 -10.20
C LEU A 828 -15.91 10.81 -10.13
N LEU A 829 -15.73 12.12 -10.37
CA LEU A 829 -14.45 12.84 -10.26
C LEU A 829 -13.85 12.87 -8.84
N ARG A 830 -14.64 12.56 -7.81
CA ARG A 830 -14.17 12.42 -6.41
C ARG A 830 -13.79 11.00 -6.01
N THR A 831 -14.24 9.98 -6.74
CA THR A 831 -14.26 8.59 -6.23
C THR A 831 -13.73 7.52 -7.17
N VAL A 832 -13.74 7.75 -8.49
CA VAL A 832 -13.27 6.77 -9.47
C VAL A 832 -11.80 7.03 -9.81
N PRO A 833 -10.91 6.01 -9.82
CA PRO A 833 -9.55 6.14 -10.32
C PRO A 833 -9.50 6.27 -11.86
N VAL A 834 -8.54 7.02 -12.40
CA VAL A 834 -8.36 7.21 -13.86
C VAL A 834 -7.99 5.93 -14.63
N ALA A 835 -7.61 4.85 -13.94
CA ALA A 835 -7.31 3.55 -14.55
C ALA A 835 -8.57 2.78 -15.00
N MET A 836 -9.75 3.08 -14.45
CA MET A 836 -11.02 2.44 -14.81
C MET A 836 -11.44 2.87 -16.24
N PRO A 837 -11.41 2.03 -17.29
CA PRO A 837 -11.46 2.48 -18.68
C PRO A 837 -12.83 3.04 -19.09
N GLY A 838 -13.92 2.61 -18.43
CA GLY A 838 -15.27 3.08 -18.74
C GLY A 838 -16.27 2.92 -17.60
N ILE A 839 -17.30 3.76 -17.67
CA ILE A 839 -18.38 3.89 -16.70
C ILE A 839 -19.70 3.83 -17.48
N PHE A 840 -20.46 2.74 -17.32
CA PHE A 840 -21.62 2.43 -18.13
C PHE A 840 -22.89 2.45 -17.26
N PHE A 841 -23.57 3.60 -17.18
CA PHE A 841 -24.70 3.77 -16.25
C PHE A 841 -25.81 2.73 -16.43
N LEU A 842 -26.43 2.33 -15.32
CA LEU A 842 -27.80 1.79 -15.33
C LEU A 842 -28.80 2.94 -15.54
N SER A 843 -29.87 2.70 -16.30
CA SER A 843 -30.96 3.69 -16.43
C SER A 843 -31.77 3.84 -15.14
N GLY A 844 -31.84 2.75 -14.36
CA GLY A 844 -32.63 2.63 -13.14
C GLY A 844 -34.13 2.78 -13.38
N GLU A 845 -34.87 2.92 -12.29
CA GLU A 845 -36.27 3.32 -12.34
C GLU A 845 -36.42 4.84 -12.48
N THR A 846 -37.59 5.24 -12.97
CA THR A 846 -38.11 6.61 -13.07
C THR A 846 -39.58 6.54 -12.66
N ALA A 847 -40.20 7.67 -12.30
CA ALA A 847 -41.61 7.70 -11.94
C ALA A 847 -42.50 7.31 -13.14
N LEU A 848 -43.74 6.90 -12.89
CA LEU A 848 -44.62 6.42 -13.97
C LEU A 848 -44.93 7.53 -15.00
N ASN A 849 -45.03 8.78 -14.55
CA ASN A 849 -45.17 9.96 -15.40
C ASN A 849 -43.85 10.43 -16.06
N GLU A 850 -42.82 9.58 -16.14
CA GLU A 850 -41.51 9.88 -16.72
C GLU A 850 -41.10 8.84 -17.79
N ASP A 851 -40.61 9.33 -18.93
CA ASP A 851 -40.17 8.46 -20.02
C ASP A 851 -38.75 7.94 -19.77
N ASN A 852 -38.65 6.70 -19.28
CA ASN A 852 -37.39 6.04 -18.91
C ASN A 852 -36.38 5.94 -20.07
N GLU A 853 -36.85 5.79 -21.32
CA GLU A 853 -35.97 5.70 -22.49
C GLU A 853 -35.41 7.09 -22.85
N GLU A 854 -36.27 8.10 -22.81
CA GLU A 854 -35.92 9.47 -23.18
C GLU A 854 -35.07 10.18 -22.11
N GLU A 855 -35.43 10.06 -20.82
CA GLU A 855 -34.71 10.72 -19.73
C GLU A 855 -33.32 10.12 -19.48
N ALA A 856 -33.17 8.80 -19.60
CA ALA A 856 -31.86 8.16 -19.52
C ALA A 856 -30.93 8.56 -20.69
N THR A 857 -31.50 8.83 -21.87
CA THR A 857 -30.76 9.38 -23.03
C THR A 857 -30.37 10.84 -22.78
N ILE A 858 -31.30 11.66 -22.27
CA ILE A 858 -31.09 13.10 -21.99
C ILE A 858 -30.04 13.32 -20.89
N ASN A 859 -30.09 12.57 -19.80
CA ASN A 859 -29.16 12.74 -18.67
C ASN A 859 -27.71 12.44 -19.10
N LEU A 860 -27.48 11.32 -19.79
CA LEU A 860 -26.18 10.99 -20.37
C LEU A 860 -25.71 12.05 -21.38
N SER A 861 -26.62 12.52 -22.25
CA SER A 861 -26.32 13.60 -23.20
C SER A 861 -25.93 14.91 -22.50
N THR A 862 -26.51 15.19 -21.34
CA THR A 862 -26.26 16.43 -20.57
C THR A 862 -24.92 16.36 -19.83
N MET A 863 -24.51 15.18 -19.37
CA MET A 863 -23.16 14.96 -18.84
C MET A 863 -22.10 15.30 -19.89
N HIS A 864 -22.21 14.74 -21.11
CA HIS A 864 -21.26 15.02 -22.20
C HIS A 864 -21.30 16.46 -22.72
N LYS A 865 -22.47 17.13 -22.70
CA LYS A 865 -22.59 18.56 -23.04
C LYS A 865 -21.87 19.49 -22.05
N LEU A 866 -21.87 19.13 -20.76
CA LEU A 866 -21.25 19.93 -19.70
C LEU A 866 -19.78 19.55 -19.43
N TYR A 867 -19.41 18.29 -19.67
CA TYR A 867 -18.10 17.72 -19.34
C TYR A 867 -17.54 16.91 -20.52
N PRO A 868 -17.10 17.56 -21.61
CA PRO A 868 -16.63 16.88 -22.82
C PRO A 868 -15.26 16.20 -22.67
N ASN A 869 -14.50 16.53 -21.61
CA ASN A 869 -13.14 16.06 -21.36
C ASN A 869 -13.06 15.27 -20.04
N LEU A 870 -13.65 14.08 -20.01
CA LEU A 870 -13.56 13.17 -18.86
C LEU A 870 -12.47 12.10 -19.08
N PRO A 871 -11.82 11.60 -18.00
CA PRO A 871 -10.74 10.62 -18.11
C PRO A 871 -11.22 9.18 -18.39
N TRP A 872 -12.53 8.97 -18.59
CA TRP A 872 -13.17 7.66 -18.77
C TRP A 872 -14.15 7.67 -19.95
N HIS A 873 -14.37 6.51 -20.56
CA HIS A 873 -15.49 6.31 -21.49
C HIS A 873 -16.82 6.28 -20.71
N LEU A 874 -17.49 7.44 -20.62
CA LEU A 874 -18.78 7.59 -19.94
C LEU A 874 -19.93 7.22 -20.89
N SER A 875 -20.65 6.14 -20.58
CA SER A 875 -21.63 5.52 -21.49
C SER A 875 -22.80 4.85 -20.74
N PHE A 876 -23.52 3.95 -21.41
CA PHE A 876 -24.76 3.33 -20.97
C PHE A 876 -24.68 1.80 -20.90
N SER A 877 -25.35 1.18 -19.93
CA SER A 877 -25.63 -0.26 -19.86
C SER A 877 -27.10 -0.45 -19.51
N TYR A 878 -27.93 -0.33 -20.54
CA TYR A 878 -29.38 -0.11 -20.40
C TYR A 878 -30.18 -1.37 -20.74
N GLY A 879 -31.15 -1.69 -19.89
CA GLY A 879 -32.17 -2.71 -20.14
C GLY A 879 -33.45 -2.04 -20.59
N LYS A 880 -34.30 -1.62 -19.64
CA LYS A 880 -35.58 -0.93 -19.88
C LYS A 880 -35.46 0.26 -20.84
N ALA A 881 -34.42 1.09 -20.68
CA ALA A 881 -34.19 2.29 -21.48
C ALA A 881 -33.67 2.05 -22.93
N LEU A 882 -33.43 0.79 -23.33
CA LEU A 882 -33.21 0.38 -24.73
C LEU A 882 -34.33 -0.52 -25.28
N GLN A 883 -35.01 -1.27 -24.39
CA GLN A 883 -35.91 -2.36 -24.78
C GLN A 883 -37.40 -2.00 -24.74
N LYS A 884 -37.87 -1.00 -23.99
CA LYS A 884 -39.32 -0.76 -23.79
C LYS A 884 -40.05 -0.53 -25.11
N THR A 885 -39.61 0.42 -25.94
CA THR A 885 -40.24 0.70 -27.25
C THR A 885 -40.08 -0.48 -28.21
N CYS A 886 -38.98 -1.25 -28.11
CA CYS A 886 -38.77 -2.48 -28.90
C CYS A 886 -39.80 -3.56 -28.56
N ILE A 887 -40.02 -3.84 -27.27
CA ILE A 887 -40.99 -4.84 -26.76
C ILE A 887 -42.42 -4.50 -27.18
N VAL A 888 -42.82 -3.23 -27.00
CA VAL A 888 -44.17 -2.75 -27.34
C VAL A 888 -44.39 -2.71 -28.85
N THR A 889 -43.33 -2.56 -29.65
CA THR A 889 -43.42 -2.73 -31.11
C THR A 889 -43.51 -4.22 -31.51
N TRP A 890 -42.86 -5.12 -30.77
CA TRP A 890 -42.83 -6.55 -31.07
C TRP A 890 -44.13 -7.30 -30.71
N LEU A 891 -44.66 -7.13 -29.49
CA LEU A 891 -45.86 -7.80 -28.98
C LEU A 891 -45.87 -9.34 -29.11
N GLY A 892 -44.70 -9.99 -29.12
CA GLY A 892 -44.59 -11.45 -29.30
C GLY A 892 -44.77 -11.94 -30.74
N LYS A 893 -44.88 -11.03 -31.72
CA LYS A 893 -45.32 -11.34 -33.08
C LYS A 893 -44.16 -11.43 -34.07
N PRO A 894 -43.97 -12.56 -34.78
CA PRO A 894 -42.93 -12.70 -35.81
C PRO A 894 -43.02 -11.64 -36.91
N GLU A 895 -44.23 -11.27 -37.33
CA GLU A 895 -44.48 -10.25 -38.36
C GLU A 895 -44.00 -8.85 -37.96
N ASN A 896 -43.87 -8.58 -36.66
CA ASN A 896 -43.39 -7.30 -36.13
C ASN A 896 -41.84 -7.23 -36.02
N LYS A 897 -41.10 -8.28 -36.41
CA LYS A 897 -39.63 -8.38 -36.22
C LYS A 897 -38.89 -7.14 -36.72
N GLU A 898 -39.09 -6.74 -37.97
CA GLU A 898 -38.34 -5.63 -38.58
C GLU A 898 -38.62 -4.29 -37.90
N ALA A 899 -39.88 -4.06 -37.49
CA ALA A 899 -40.27 -2.86 -36.77
C ALA A 899 -39.62 -2.79 -35.37
N ALA A 900 -39.60 -3.92 -34.64
CA ALA A 900 -38.96 -4.03 -33.33
C ALA A 900 -37.43 -3.87 -33.40
N GLN A 901 -36.78 -4.45 -34.43
CA GLN A 901 -35.35 -4.26 -34.68
C GLN A 901 -35.01 -2.81 -35.03
N LYS A 902 -35.82 -2.15 -35.87
CA LYS A 902 -35.68 -0.72 -36.18
C LYS A 902 -35.84 0.16 -34.93
N ALA A 903 -36.80 -0.16 -34.06
CA ALA A 903 -37.03 0.53 -32.79
C ALA A 903 -35.82 0.41 -31.84
N LEU A 904 -35.29 -0.81 -31.65
CA LEU A 904 -34.08 -1.04 -30.85
C LEU A 904 -32.87 -0.27 -31.41
N LYS A 905 -32.64 -0.34 -32.73
CA LYS A 905 -31.53 0.37 -33.38
C LYS A 905 -31.66 1.89 -33.24
N ALA A 906 -32.88 2.44 -33.34
CA ALA A 906 -33.12 3.88 -33.17
C ALA A 906 -32.79 4.36 -31.75
N ARG A 907 -33.25 3.67 -30.70
CA ARG A 907 -32.94 4.04 -29.30
C ARG A 907 -31.48 3.75 -28.94
N SER A 908 -30.82 2.80 -29.61
CA SER A 908 -29.37 2.60 -29.51
C SER A 908 -28.59 3.75 -30.16
N ASN A 909 -28.98 4.22 -31.35
CA ASN A 909 -28.38 5.41 -31.98
C ASN A 909 -28.59 6.68 -31.12
N ALA A 910 -29.77 6.85 -30.54
CA ALA A 910 -30.07 7.97 -29.64
C ALA A 910 -29.09 8.05 -28.45
N ASN A 911 -28.69 6.89 -27.91
CA ASN A 911 -27.69 6.80 -26.84
C ASN A 911 -26.25 6.95 -27.34
N TYR A 912 -25.93 6.53 -28.57
CA TYR A 912 -24.67 6.89 -29.25
C TYR A 912 -24.53 8.41 -29.40
N ASP A 913 -25.59 9.10 -29.88
CA ASP A 913 -25.62 10.56 -29.94
C ASP A 913 -25.58 11.22 -28.55
N ALA A 914 -26.04 10.53 -27.50
CA ALA A 914 -25.90 11.00 -26.11
C ALA A 914 -24.44 10.94 -25.64
N VAL A 915 -23.67 9.90 -25.98
CA VAL A 915 -22.24 9.77 -25.64
C VAL A 915 -21.37 10.85 -26.30
N PHE A 916 -21.86 11.55 -27.33
CA PHE A 916 -21.19 12.72 -27.92
C PHE A 916 -21.83 14.07 -27.55
N GLY A 917 -22.78 14.11 -26.62
CA GLY A 917 -23.50 15.33 -26.27
C GLY A 917 -24.32 15.93 -27.42
N LYS A 918 -24.73 15.12 -28.40
CA LYS A 918 -25.44 15.54 -29.62
C LYS A 918 -26.94 15.26 -29.61
N TYR A 919 -27.42 14.39 -28.71
CA TYR A 919 -28.84 14.02 -28.65
C TYR A 919 -29.76 15.24 -28.44
N VAL A 920 -30.92 15.21 -29.12
CA VAL A 920 -31.96 16.25 -29.10
C VAL A 920 -33.26 15.63 -28.58
N LYS A 921 -33.86 16.23 -27.56
CA LYS A 921 -35.10 15.70 -26.95
C LYS A 921 -36.19 15.52 -28.01
N GLY A 922 -36.79 14.33 -28.06
CA GLY A 922 -37.83 13.93 -28.99
C GLY A 922 -37.34 13.54 -30.39
N SER A 923 -36.03 13.45 -30.65
CA SER A 923 -35.52 13.01 -31.96
C SER A 923 -35.56 11.48 -32.14
N CYS A 924 -35.74 10.72 -31.06
CA CYS A 924 -36.06 9.30 -31.10
C CYS A 924 -37.46 9.05 -30.53
N ALA A 925 -38.22 8.14 -31.17
CA ALA A 925 -39.51 7.70 -30.65
C ALA A 925 -39.35 6.93 -29.31
N SER A 926 -40.43 6.92 -28.53
CA SER A 926 -40.62 6.16 -27.30
C SER A 926 -42.12 5.89 -27.14
N VAL A 927 -42.47 4.88 -26.34
CA VAL A 927 -43.83 4.66 -25.81
C VAL A 927 -44.25 5.78 -24.83
N GLY A 928 -43.31 6.61 -24.38
CA GLY A 928 -43.58 7.83 -23.63
C GLY A 928 -44.12 7.60 -22.22
N THR A 929 -44.68 8.67 -21.65
CA THR A 929 -45.32 8.71 -20.33
C THR A 929 -46.64 7.98 -20.31
N ASP A 930 -47.46 8.18 -21.34
CA ASP A 930 -48.86 7.78 -21.34
C ASP A 930 -48.98 6.25 -21.39
N GLY A 931 -48.07 5.60 -22.13
CA GLY A 931 -47.93 4.14 -22.14
C GLY A 931 -47.34 3.53 -20.85
N ASN A 932 -46.77 4.32 -19.92
CA ASN A 932 -46.50 3.85 -18.54
C ASN A 932 -47.75 3.99 -17.64
N VAL A 933 -48.44 5.14 -17.73
CA VAL A 933 -49.48 5.55 -16.77
C VAL A 933 -50.82 4.87 -17.07
N LEU A 934 -51.21 4.83 -18.34
CA LEU A 934 -52.48 4.25 -18.79
C LEU A 934 -52.37 2.75 -19.11
N GLN A 935 -51.13 2.23 -19.21
CA GLN A 935 -50.80 0.90 -19.77
C GLN A 935 -51.49 0.61 -21.13
N ALA A 936 -51.81 1.67 -21.89
CA ALA A 936 -52.76 1.64 -23.00
C ALA A 936 -52.45 0.56 -24.06
N ALA A 937 -53.48 0.05 -24.72
CA ALA A 937 -53.37 -1.05 -25.67
C ALA A 937 -53.27 -0.56 -27.12
N GLY A 938 -52.10 -0.69 -27.75
CA GLY A 938 -51.93 -0.49 -29.20
C GLY A 938 -50.48 -0.22 -29.61
N PRO A 939 -50.12 -0.37 -30.90
CA PRO A 939 -48.80 0.00 -31.41
C PRO A 939 -48.74 1.50 -31.73
N TYR A 940 -48.60 2.33 -30.68
CA TYR A 940 -48.55 3.80 -30.67
C TYR A 940 -49.88 4.51 -30.99
#